data_AF-A0A2B4RR97-F1
#
_entry.id   AF-A0A2B4RR97-F1
#
_cell.length_a   1.000
_cell.length_b   1.000
_cell.length_c   1.000
_cell.angle_alpha   90.00
_cell.angle_beta   90.00
_cell.angle_gamma   90.00
#
_symmetry.space_group_name_H-M   'P 1'
#
loop_
_entity.id
_entity.type
_entity.pdbx_description
1 polymer ?
#
loop_
_entity_poly.entity_id
_entity_poly.type
_entity_poly.pdbx_seq_one_letter_code
_entity_poly.pdbx_strand_id
1 'polypeptide(L)'
;MVVSTTEPPPTESAAVQEGLRVFKLVMYITIFIVSVLANTFMLLTLWRKFRRHRKTAKSFIILMQNLGMSGLVLVVASIPFDAVSQDSDKWPFGAGGCKILYPLQTVALQAMVFTYVALAYHRWYGVSRNLFGQMKFILAVVLTFVIWITSIITVVPYVLILDYNYINKTCDEYWSSDGSRQAYTISLFLLDYALPLIALFVIYVMVWGRLQRQIIDDDDDDDDDDDDDDDDERRSFLTRLLLPSCYRVLDPERAARRERHHRIIRMMVAHVIVFAVFLLPHQIMWLILDFANGEKKLYFRDVFNIVYIFTYAITIINPILFFIYNPEFKRHLLHYLKCQCLVKRELFSVENLSESFSEEFDPKSRRPNGYRASMPPKYEMNEVPKENNYGSTPTIHTDGATLPRYDSGLGLVEAGLFPSAVDRLRTAGKNKESTPSTSPPGSDVVSYTDRKDSVTYTDRKDSLDRGGEPWCCCRQSCTVFLFITTLLYVYYFSCYMKHELRTPFHPPYPQSAHLRCRGAFKTLTRGNWERRNVSDDVIRNRRRFDMMLRERKGWPERLSHGDLRCGPLFPLPRKTRKADRPYVFDVQAQCDTDSQFYCCHGNTGWCGHGDKFCACSSCINYRSFISAELAQWRPLNGCQVRNFTQSSACESLSHGVSSVTFVGDSLVRHFFSAMVILLTNDPLYGALKFKTPPRMRDICKGDSQFVDSICHVHTAMTWRDIMDNPNFCNGWARFKISYVKAYKVELAQLALLAIRKLLNKVGSIVLMGIGIHNNFNASAVIQSYLEPAVQLVSTSRNGWPHLIWLSTHSMGPLKPINYHHDQGNPAILSFNENLLKYCNHHNITMFDSFNMTMGVHSFDGTHFGVGVNTMKVQILLNYLEEYFSR
;
A
#
# COMPACT_ATOMS: atom_id res chain seq x y z
N MET A 1 0.59 -14.30 -83.99
CA MET A 1 0.21 -13.20 -83.08
C MET A 1 0.00 -13.80 -81.70
N VAL A 2 0.72 -13.32 -80.69
CA VAL A 2 0.40 -13.58 -79.28
C VAL A 2 0.11 -12.22 -78.67
N VAL A 3 -1.14 -11.98 -78.29
CA VAL A 3 -1.55 -10.74 -77.66
C VAL A 3 -1.12 -10.80 -76.20
N SER A 4 -0.18 -9.95 -75.81
CA SER A 4 0.19 -9.77 -74.41
C SER A 4 -0.72 -8.71 -73.80
N THR A 5 -1.67 -9.14 -72.97
CA THR A 5 -2.52 -8.25 -72.17
C THR A 5 -1.78 -7.87 -70.89
N THR A 6 -1.04 -6.76 -70.92
CA THR A 6 -0.59 -6.10 -69.69
C THR A 6 -1.76 -5.29 -69.12
N GLU A 7 -2.30 -5.73 -67.98
CA GLU A 7 -3.30 -4.96 -67.24
C GLU A 7 -2.71 -3.62 -66.76
N PRO A 8 -3.49 -2.52 -66.78
CA PRO A 8 -3.03 -1.24 -66.25
C PRO A 8 -2.88 -1.30 -64.72
N PRO A 9 -1.98 -0.49 -64.12
CA PRO A 9 -1.81 -0.45 -62.68
C PRO A 9 -3.11 0.00 -61.98
N PRO A 10 -3.43 -0.55 -60.79
CA PRO A 10 -4.65 -0.20 -60.07
C PRO A 10 -4.66 1.29 -59.71
N THR A 11 -5.81 1.93 -59.92
CA THR A 11 -6.03 3.33 -59.55
C THR A 11 -5.86 3.54 -58.04
N GLU A 12 -5.40 4.73 -57.65
CA GLU A 12 -5.07 5.08 -56.25
C GLU A 12 -6.21 4.77 -55.25
N SER A 13 -7.47 4.89 -55.70
CA SER A 13 -8.67 4.51 -54.94
C SER A 13 -8.76 3.01 -54.60
N ALA A 14 -8.35 2.12 -55.51
CA ALA A 14 -8.43 0.68 -55.31
C ALA A 14 -7.39 0.19 -54.27
N ALA A 15 -6.19 0.79 -54.27
CA ALA A 15 -5.17 0.50 -53.28
C ALA A 15 -5.59 0.91 -51.85
N VAL A 16 -6.28 2.05 -51.70
CA VAL A 16 -6.85 2.48 -50.41
C VAL A 16 -7.95 1.53 -49.94
N GLN A 17 -8.82 1.09 -50.85
CA GLN A 17 -9.93 0.20 -50.51
C GLN A 17 -9.47 -1.20 -50.08
N GLU A 18 -8.48 -1.79 -50.76
CA GLU A 18 -7.83 -3.03 -50.32
C GLU A 18 -7.05 -2.84 -49.01
N GLY A 19 -6.39 -1.70 -48.80
CA GLY A 19 -5.74 -1.38 -47.53
C GLY A 19 -6.72 -1.35 -46.34
N LEU A 20 -7.89 -0.73 -46.51
CA LEU A 20 -8.97 -0.72 -45.52
C LEU A 20 -9.54 -2.11 -45.26
N ARG A 21 -9.70 -2.93 -46.31
CA ARG A 21 -10.15 -4.32 -46.22
C ARG A 21 -9.18 -5.19 -45.42
N VAL A 22 -7.89 -5.15 -45.74
CA VAL A 22 -6.84 -5.87 -44.99
C VAL A 22 -6.80 -5.40 -43.53
N PHE A 23 -6.88 -4.09 -43.29
CA PHE A 23 -6.95 -3.54 -41.92
C PHE A 23 -8.15 -4.09 -41.14
N LYS A 24 -9.35 -4.09 -41.74
CA LYS A 24 -10.57 -4.65 -41.13
C LYS A 24 -10.37 -6.12 -40.74
N LEU A 25 -9.88 -6.95 -41.67
CA LEU A 25 -9.67 -8.38 -41.43
C LEU A 25 -8.64 -8.65 -40.33
N VAL A 26 -7.51 -7.93 -40.33
CA VAL A 26 -6.50 -8.03 -39.26
C VAL A 26 -7.09 -7.65 -37.90
N MET A 27 -7.86 -6.56 -37.83
CA MET A 27 -8.52 -6.14 -36.59
C MET A 27 -9.58 -7.14 -36.12
N TYR A 28 -10.43 -7.64 -37.02
CA TYR A 28 -11.45 -8.66 -36.72
C TYR A 28 -10.82 -9.95 -36.19
N ILE A 29 -9.81 -10.49 -36.86
CA ILE A 29 -9.09 -11.71 -36.42
C ILE A 29 -8.43 -11.49 -35.06
N THR A 30 -7.75 -10.36 -34.87
CA THR A 30 -7.09 -10.01 -33.60
C THR A 30 -8.11 -9.90 -32.46
N ILE A 31 -9.22 -9.19 -32.70
CA ILE A 31 -10.27 -8.99 -31.70
C ILE A 31 -10.95 -10.31 -31.35
N PHE A 32 -11.27 -11.13 -32.34
CA PHE A 32 -11.87 -12.45 -32.13
C PHE A 32 -10.98 -13.34 -31.23
N ILE A 33 -9.69 -13.48 -31.57
CA ILE A 33 -8.76 -14.32 -30.80
C ILE A 33 -8.60 -13.79 -29.36
N VAL A 34 -8.37 -12.49 -29.20
CA VAL A 34 -8.16 -11.89 -27.87
C VAL A 34 -9.45 -11.97 -27.03
N SER A 35 -10.61 -11.69 -27.62
CA SER A 35 -11.91 -11.74 -26.91
C SER A 35 -12.27 -13.16 -26.49
N VAL A 36 -12.13 -14.15 -27.37
CA VAL A 36 -12.39 -15.56 -27.06
C VAL A 36 -11.47 -16.03 -25.92
N LEU A 37 -10.17 -15.74 -25.98
CA LEU A 37 -9.23 -16.09 -24.91
C LEU A 37 -9.57 -15.39 -23.59
N ALA A 38 -9.81 -14.07 -23.61
CA ALA A 38 -10.03 -13.27 -22.41
C ALA A 38 -11.34 -13.62 -21.70
N ASN A 39 -12.45 -13.75 -22.44
CA ASN A 39 -13.74 -14.14 -21.86
C ASN A 39 -13.75 -15.61 -21.40
N THR A 40 -13.13 -16.54 -22.15
CA THR A 40 -12.98 -17.93 -21.71
C THR A 40 -12.18 -18.02 -20.40
N PHE A 41 -11.07 -17.29 -20.28
CA PHE A 41 -10.28 -17.25 -19.05
C PHE A 41 -11.04 -16.60 -17.88
N MET A 42 -11.84 -15.55 -18.14
CA MET A 42 -12.73 -14.96 -17.15
C MET A 42 -13.79 -15.96 -16.66
N LEU A 43 -14.46 -16.69 -17.56
CA LEU A 43 -15.44 -17.72 -17.20
C LEU A 43 -14.82 -18.86 -16.40
N LEU A 44 -13.66 -19.38 -16.81
CA LEU A 44 -12.94 -20.45 -16.10
C LEU A 44 -12.49 -20.04 -14.70
N THR A 45 -12.03 -18.80 -14.51
CA THR A 45 -11.62 -18.29 -13.19
C THR A 45 -12.82 -18.03 -12.28
N LEU A 46 -13.91 -17.45 -12.82
CA LEU A 46 -15.17 -17.27 -12.11
C LEU A 46 -15.81 -18.60 -11.71
N TRP A 47 -15.81 -19.62 -12.57
CA TRP A 47 -16.34 -20.95 -12.29
C TRP A 47 -15.57 -21.66 -11.16
N ARG A 48 -14.24 -21.57 -11.16
CA ARG A 48 -13.41 -22.06 -10.04
C ARG A 48 -13.75 -21.33 -8.73
N LYS A 49 -13.98 -20.01 -8.78
CA LYS A 49 -14.37 -19.21 -7.60
C LYS A 49 -15.79 -19.54 -7.12
N PHE A 50 -16.73 -19.79 -8.03
CA PHE A 50 -18.10 -20.20 -7.76
C PHE A 50 -18.19 -21.51 -6.97
N ARG A 51 -17.34 -22.50 -7.32
CA ARG A 51 -17.25 -23.78 -6.60
C ARG A 51 -16.66 -23.65 -5.19
N ARG A 52 -15.79 -22.66 -4.92
CA ARG A 52 -15.05 -22.55 -3.64
C ARG A 52 -15.77 -21.73 -2.55
N HIS A 53 -16.41 -20.59 -2.86
CA HIS A 53 -17.04 -19.76 -1.82
C HIS A 53 -18.48 -20.20 -1.49
N ARG A 54 -18.81 -20.42 -0.21
CA ARG A 54 -20.11 -21.00 0.16
C ARG A 54 -21.34 -20.08 0.05
N LYS A 55 -21.36 -18.83 0.56
CA LYS A 55 -22.62 -18.03 0.62
C LYS A 55 -22.61 -16.54 0.19
N THR A 56 -21.46 -15.85 0.04
CA THR A 56 -21.42 -14.36 0.13
C THR A 56 -20.85 -13.63 -1.12
N ALA A 57 -20.76 -14.33 -2.26
CA ALA A 57 -20.25 -13.74 -3.52
C ALA A 57 -20.95 -14.24 -4.82
N LYS A 58 -21.86 -15.22 -4.71
CA LYS A 58 -22.40 -15.95 -5.87
C LYS A 58 -23.26 -15.09 -6.81
N SER A 59 -23.99 -14.11 -6.29
CA SER A 59 -24.82 -13.19 -7.09
C SER A 59 -24.00 -12.26 -7.99
N PHE A 60 -22.82 -11.81 -7.54
CA PHE A 60 -21.90 -11.05 -8.40
C PHE A 60 -21.21 -11.95 -9.43
N ILE A 61 -20.81 -13.16 -9.02
CA ILE A 61 -20.13 -14.12 -9.90
C ILE A 61 -21.02 -14.51 -11.08
N ILE A 62 -22.30 -14.82 -10.86
CA ILE A 62 -23.19 -15.24 -11.97
C ILE A 62 -23.46 -14.10 -12.97
N LEU A 63 -23.64 -12.85 -12.51
CA LEU A 63 -23.78 -11.70 -13.41
C LEU A 63 -22.51 -11.45 -14.22
N MET A 64 -21.33 -11.59 -13.61
CA MET A 64 -20.04 -11.51 -14.34
C MET A 64 -19.84 -12.70 -15.31
N GLN A 65 -20.37 -13.88 -14.99
CA GLN A 65 -20.40 -15.00 -15.93
C GLN A 65 -21.36 -14.73 -17.10
N ASN A 66 -22.51 -14.07 -16.86
CA ASN A 66 -23.40 -13.66 -17.94
C ASN A 66 -22.75 -12.62 -18.87
N LEU A 67 -21.97 -11.68 -18.31
CA LEU A 67 -21.20 -10.70 -19.09
C LEU A 67 -20.14 -11.39 -19.98
N GLY A 68 -19.44 -12.40 -19.45
CA GLY A 68 -18.48 -13.19 -20.24
C GLY A 68 -19.13 -14.09 -21.29
N MET A 69 -20.32 -14.65 -20.99
CA MET A 69 -21.07 -15.50 -21.92
C MET A 69 -21.65 -14.68 -23.08
N SER A 70 -22.33 -13.56 -22.78
CA SER A 70 -22.85 -12.63 -23.81
C SER A 70 -21.73 -12.09 -24.70
N GLY A 71 -20.58 -11.71 -24.12
CA GLY A 71 -19.39 -11.32 -24.89
C GLY A 71 -18.86 -12.41 -25.84
N LEU A 72 -18.84 -13.68 -25.41
CA LEU A 72 -18.46 -14.81 -26.28
C LEU A 72 -19.49 -15.07 -27.38
N VAL A 73 -20.78 -15.13 -27.04
CA VAL A 73 -21.86 -15.35 -28.02
C VAL A 73 -21.83 -14.25 -29.07
N LEU A 74 -21.66 -12.99 -28.65
CA LEU A 74 -21.52 -11.86 -29.57
C LEU A 74 -20.36 -12.09 -30.55
N VAL A 75 -19.11 -12.24 -30.10
CA VAL A 75 -17.97 -12.35 -31.04
C VAL A 75 -17.96 -13.63 -31.88
N VAL A 76 -18.58 -14.72 -31.41
CA VAL A 76 -18.68 -15.98 -32.17
C VAL A 76 -19.78 -15.92 -33.23
N ALA A 77 -20.92 -15.27 -32.94
CA ALA A 77 -22.03 -15.11 -33.89
C ALA A 77 -21.89 -13.90 -34.84
N SER A 78 -20.98 -12.96 -34.54
CA SER A 78 -20.70 -11.78 -35.37
C SER A 78 -19.46 -11.95 -36.24
N ILE A 79 -18.27 -11.76 -35.65
CA ILE A 79 -17.03 -11.48 -36.38
C ILE A 79 -16.74 -12.43 -37.56
N PRO A 80 -16.85 -13.77 -37.44
CA PRO A 80 -16.58 -14.67 -38.57
C PRO A 80 -17.59 -14.53 -39.73
N PHE A 81 -18.83 -14.19 -39.41
CA PHE A 81 -19.92 -14.05 -40.37
C PHE A 81 -19.92 -12.65 -40.99
N ASP A 82 -19.71 -11.61 -40.17
CA ASP A 82 -19.64 -10.22 -40.60
C ASP A 82 -18.39 -9.94 -41.44
N ALA A 83 -17.26 -10.61 -41.16
CA ALA A 83 -16.06 -10.56 -42.02
C ALA A 83 -16.36 -10.98 -43.47
N VAL A 84 -17.23 -11.96 -43.66
CA VAL A 84 -17.55 -12.56 -44.96
C VAL A 84 -18.75 -11.88 -45.62
N SER A 85 -19.78 -11.49 -44.84
CA SER A 85 -20.95 -10.79 -45.37
C SER A 85 -20.63 -9.35 -45.79
N GLN A 86 -19.83 -8.62 -45.00
CA GLN A 86 -19.50 -7.22 -45.32
C GLN A 86 -18.57 -7.06 -46.53
N ASP A 87 -17.85 -8.12 -46.93
CA ASP A 87 -16.97 -8.19 -48.10
C ASP A 87 -17.64 -8.81 -49.34
N SER A 88 -18.88 -9.26 -49.21
CA SER A 88 -19.65 -9.91 -50.27
C SER A 88 -20.86 -9.03 -50.63
N ASP A 89 -21.22 -8.99 -51.92
CA ASP A 89 -22.48 -8.36 -52.36
C ASP A 89 -23.68 -9.33 -52.24
N LYS A 90 -23.44 -10.53 -51.69
CA LYS A 90 -24.42 -11.61 -51.49
C LYS A 90 -24.29 -12.21 -50.10
N TRP A 91 -25.41 -12.52 -49.48
CA TRP A 91 -25.51 -13.26 -48.22
C TRP A 91 -25.17 -14.75 -48.42
N PRO A 92 -24.04 -15.26 -47.90
CA PRO A 92 -23.58 -16.61 -48.22
C PRO A 92 -24.11 -17.68 -47.26
N PHE A 93 -24.81 -17.30 -46.19
CA PHE A 93 -25.25 -18.20 -45.10
C PHE A 93 -26.69 -18.71 -45.26
N GLY A 94 -27.34 -18.39 -46.38
CA GLY A 94 -28.71 -18.81 -46.72
C GLY A 94 -29.79 -18.32 -45.76
N ALA A 95 -31.02 -18.82 -45.96
CA ALA A 95 -32.20 -18.39 -45.21
C ALA A 95 -32.10 -18.65 -43.69
N GLY A 96 -31.57 -19.81 -43.30
CA GLY A 96 -31.35 -20.14 -41.89
C GLY A 96 -30.34 -19.19 -41.22
N GLY A 97 -29.22 -18.90 -41.89
CA GLY A 97 -28.27 -17.91 -41.40
C GLY A 97 -28.88 -16.52 -41.29
N CYS A 98 -29.69 -16.10 -42.27
CA CYS A 98 -30.36 -14.79 -42.31
C CYS A 98 -31.25 -14.60 -41.06
N LYS A 99 -32.14 -15.56 -40.78
CA LYS A 99 -33.05 -15.53 -39.61
C LYS A 99 -32.36 -15.70 -38.24
N ILE A 100 -31.08 -16.08 -38.18
CA ILE A 100 -30.39 -16.43 -36.92
C ILE A 100 -29.24 -15.47 -36.59
N LEU A 101 -28.36 -15.15 -37.54
CA LEU A 101 -27.08 -14.52 -37.25
C LEU A 101 -27.24 -13.08 -36.75
N TYR A 102 -27.80 -12.17 -37.56
CA TYR A 102 -28.00 -10.78 -37.12
C TYR A 102 -28.89 -10.68 -35.86
N PRO A 103 -30.03 -11.41 -35.74
CA PRO A 103 -30.79 -11.44 -34.49
C PRO A 103 -29.98 -11.89 -33.26
N LEU A 104 -29.16 -12.94 -33.39
CA LEU A 104 -28.35 -13.45 -32.28
C LEU A 104 -27.27 -12.45 -31.85
N GLN A 105 -26.71 -11.66 -32.78
CA GLN A 105 -25.80 -10.56 -32.46
C GLN A 105 -26.51 -9.51 -31.58
N THR A 106 -27.71 -9.06 -31.98
CA THR A 106 -28.49 -8.06 -31.24
C THR A 106 -28.92 -8.58 -29.86
N VAL A 107 -29.39 -9.83 -29.77
CA VAL A 107 -29.72 -10.48 -28.48
C VAL A 107 -28.50 -10.54 -27.56
N ALA A 108 -27.32 -10.91 -28.08
CA ALA A 108 -26.09 -11.00 -27.29
C ALA A 108 -25.58 -9.62 -26.83
N LEU A 109 -25.71 -8.60 -27.67
CA LEU A 109 -25.40 -7.21 -27.33
C LEU A 109 -26.34 -6.71 -26.22
N GLN A 110 -27.65 -6.86 -26.38
CA GLN A 110 -28.63 -6.48 -25.34
C GLN A 110 -28.42 -7.23 -24.03
N ALA A 111 -28.14 -8.54 -24.09
CA ALA A 111 -27.82 -9.32 -22.90
C ALA A 111 -26.57 -8.79 -22.17
N MET A 112 -25.55 -8.35 -22.91
CA MET A 112 -24.35 -7.69 -22.34
C MET A 112 -24.70 -6.34 -21.70
N VAL A 113 -25.49 -5.50 -22.39
CA VAL A 113 -25.88 -4.16 -21.93
C VAL A 113 -26.76 -4.21 -20.68
N PHE A 114 -27.83 -5.01 -20.68
CA PHE A 114 -28.68 -5.17 -19.50
C PHE A 114 -27.92 -5.83 -18.33
N THR A 115 -26.88 -6.63 -18.61
CA THR A 115 -25.98 -7.14 -17.56
C THR A 115 -25.17 -6.03 -16.89
N TYR A 116 -24.76 -4.96 -17.59
CA TYR A 116 -24.15 -3.79 -16.92
C TYR A 116 -25.12 -3.12 -15.95
N VAL A 117 -26.38 -2.93 -16.35
CA VAL A 117 -27.43 -2.33 -15.49
C VAL A 117 -27.69 -3.22 -14.28
N ALA A 118 -27.76 -4.55 -14.45
CA ALA A 118 -27.90 -5.50 -13.34
C ALA A 118 -26.68 -5.52 -12.41
N LEU A 119 -25.46 -5.36 -12.95
CA LEU A 119 -24.23 -5.22 -12.17
C LEU A 119 -24.18 -3.89 -11.40
N ALA A 120 -24.70 -2.79 -11.94
CA ALA A 120 -24.86 -1.53 -11.22
C ALA A 120 -25.91 -1.67 -10.10
N TYR A 121 -27.06 -2.26 -10.41
CA TYR A 121 -28.14 -2.52 -9.44
C TYR A 121 -27.70 -3.44 -8.30
N HIS A 122 -26.92 -4.50 -8.58
CA HIS A 122 -26.30 -5.36 -7.55
C HIS A 122 -25.52 -4.55 -6.51
N ARG A 123 -24.89 -3.47 -6.94
CA ARG A 123 -23.96 -2.67 -6.15
C ARG A 123 -24.67 -1.58 -5.39
N TRP A 124 -25.66 -0.94 -6.01
CA TRP A 124 -26.63 -0.13 -5.29
C TRP A 124 -27.34 -0.93 -4.20
N TYR A 125 -27.79 -2.16 -4.49
CA TYR A 125 -28.44 -3.04 -3.51
C TYR A 125 -27.52 -3.40 -2.34
N GLY A 126 -26.26 -3.72 -2.62
CA GLY A 126 -25.26 -4.04 -1.58
C GLY A 126 -24.79 -2.83 -0.76
N VAL A 127 -24.83 -1.63 -1.32
CA VAL A 127 -24.55 -0.37 -0.60
C VAL A 127 -25.80 0.14 0.14
N SER A 128 -27.01 -0.20 -0.31
CA SER A 128 -28.26 0.31 0.24
C SER A 128 -28.79 -0.44 1.47
N ARG A 129 -28.17 -1.55 1.85
CA ARG A 129 -28.53 -2.33 3.06
C ARG A 129 -27.29 -2.60 3.92
N ASN A 130 -27.15 -1.84 5.01
CA ASN A 130 -26.02 -1.94 5.94
C ASN A 130 -25.87 -3.37 6.51
N LEU A 131 -24.61 -3.77 6.67
CA LEU A 131 -24.02 -5.00 7.25
C LEU A 131 -24.54 -6.40 6.84
N PHE A 132 -25.83 -6.62 6.56
CA PHE A 132 -26.40 -7.97 6.37
C PHE A 132 -27.15 -8.19 5.03
N GLY A 133 -27.37 -7.14 4.23
CA GLY A 133 -28.24 -7.19 3.05
C GLY A 133 -27.56 -7.47 1.71
N GLN A 134 -27.03 -8.68 1.50
CA GLN A 134 -26.58 -9.06 0.15
C GLN A 134 -27.72 -9.46 -0.80
N MET A 135 -27.57 -9.16 -2.10
CA MET A 135 -28.47 -9.68 -3.14
C MET A 135 -28.46 -11.21 -3.11
N LYS A 136 -29.62 -11.80 -2.80
CA LYS A 136 -29.85 -13.26 -2.78
C LYS A 136 -29.45 -13.87 -4.13
N PHE A 137 -28.79 -15.02 -4.10
CA PHE A 137 -28.36 -15.73 -5.32
C PHE A 137 -29.52 -15.97 -6.30
N ILE A 138 -30.69 -16.37 -5.79
CA ILE A 138 -31.91 -16.58 -6.58
C ILE A 138 -32.31 -15.32 -7.36
N LEU A 139 -32.20 -14.12 -6.75
CA LEU A 139 -32.54 -12.88 -7.44
C LEU A 139 -31.59 -12.59 -8.61
N ALA A 140 -30.29 -12.88 -8.47
CA ALA A 140 -29.33 -12.73 -9.58
C ALA A 140 -29.55 -13.77 -10.69
N VAL A 141 -29.98 -14.99 -10.35
CA VAL A 141 -30.41 -16.01 -11.33
C VAL A 141 -31.64 -15.54 -12.09
N VAL A 142 -32.68 -15.08 -11.40
CA VAL A 142 -33.91 -14.55 -12.00
C VAL A 142 -33.62 -13.35 -12.91
N LEU A 143 -32.81 -12.39 -12.45
CA LEU A 143 -32.37 -11.26 -13.28
C LEU A 143 -31.64 -11.73 -14.55
N THR A 144 -30.81 -12.77 -14.46
CA THR A 144 -30.12 -13.34 -15.62
C THR A 144 -31.13 -13.91 -16.63
N PHE A 145 -32.14 -14.67 -16.19
CA PHE A 145 -33.19 -15.17 -17.08
C PHE A 145 -34.04 -14.05 -17.68
N VAL A 146 -34.42 -13.04 -16.90
CA VAL A 146 -35.16 -11.86 -17.39
C VAL A 146 -34.36 -11.13 -18.47
N ILE A 147 -33.05 -10.93 -18.27
CA ILE A 147 -32.18 -10.30 -19.28
C ILE A 147 -32.28 -11.01 -20.64
N TRP A 148 -32.13 -12.35 -20.67
CA TRP A 148 -32.21 -13.10 -21.92
C TRP A 148 -33.62 -13.11 -22.53
N ILE A 149 -34.66 -13.29 -21.71
CA ILE A 149 -36.06 -13.27 -22.19
C ILE A 149 -36.41 -11.91 -22.80
N THR A 150 -36.10 -10.81 -22.11
CA THR A 150 -36.33 -9.45 -22.61
C THR A 150 -35.54 -9.21 -23.90
N SER A 151 -34.25 -9.58 -23.95
CA SER A 151 -33.41 -9.41 -25.14
C SER A 151 -33.90 -10.21 -26.35
N ILE A 152 -34.55 -11.35 -26.13
CA ILE A 152 -35.17 -12.13 -27.22
C ILE A 152 -36.45 -11.44 -27.69
N ILE A 153 -37.35 -11.07 -26.77
CA ILE A 153 -38.66 -10.47 -27.09
C ILE A 153 -38.51 -9.19 -27.91
N THR A 154 -37.57 -8.32 -27.55
CA THR A 154 -37.25 -7.07 -28.26
C THR A 154 -36.74 -7.30 -29.68
N VAL A 155 -36.14 -8.45 -29.96
CA VAL A 155 -35.56 -8.82 -31.26
C VAL A 155 -36.51 -9.69 -32.11
N VAL A 156 -37.61 -10.23 -31.55
CA VAL A 156 -38.63 -10.97 -32.33
C VAL A 156 -39.13 -10.22 -33.57
N PRO A 157 -39.45 -8.90 -33.53
CA PRO A 157 -39.88 -8.17 -34.73
C PRO A 157 -38.86 -8.23 -35.87
N TYR A 158 -37.57 -8.13 -35.55
CA TYR A 158 -36.48 -8.22 -36.52
C TYR A 158 -36.38 -9.61 -37.14
N VAL A 159 -36.50 -10.68 -36.34
CA VAL A 159 -36.53 -12.08 -36.83
C VAL A 159 -37.69 -12.30 -37.81
N LEU A 160 -38.84 -11.69 -37.56
CA LEU A 160 -40.01 -11.83 -38.45
C LEU A 160 -39.80 -11.12 -39.79
N ILE A 161 -39.25 -9.90 -39.77
CA ILE A 161 -39.17 -8.98 -40.91
C ILE A 161 -37.95 -9.20 -41.83
N LEU A 162 -36.86 -9.73 -41.28
CA LEU A 162 -35.62 -10.02 -42.01
C LEU A 162 -35.78 -11.30 -42.84
N ASP A 163 -35.75 -11.25 -44.18
CA ASP A 163 -35.97 -12.42 -45.04
C ASP A 163 -34.92 -12.59 -46.16
N TYR A 164 -34.75 -13.84 -46.63
CA TYR A 164 -33.73 -14.19 -47.60
C TYR A 164 -34.27 -14.20 -49.03
N ASN A 165 -33.76 -13.26 -49.84
CA ASN A 165 -34.11 -13.15 -51.25
C ASN A 165 -33.35 -14.20 -52.06
N TYR A 166 -34.03 -15.27 -52.49
CA TYR A 166 -33.43 -16.37 -53.25
C TYR A 166 -32.88 -15.96 -54.64
N ILE A 167 -33.37 -14.86 -55.22
CA ILE A 167 -32.96 -14.37 -56.55
C ILE A 167 -31.65 -13.59 -56.42
N ASN A 168 -31.66 -12.54 -55.59
CA ASN A 168 -30.50 -11.66 -55.39
C ASN A 168 -29.43 -12.31 -54.48
N LYS A 169 -29.82 -13.34 -53.72
CA LYS A 169 -29.05 -13.95 -52.62
C LYS A 169 -28.68 -12.93 -51.55
N THR A 170 -29.63 -12.08 -51.18
CA THR A 170 -29.51 -11.04 -50.15
C THR A 170 -30.35 -11.39 -48.92
N CYS A 171 -30.11 -10.71 -47.80
CA CYS A 171 -30.83 -10.89 -46.53
C CYS A 171 -31.30 -9.50 -46.12
N ASP A 172 -32.57 -9.21 -46.37
CA ASP A 172 -33.12 -7.84 -46.42
C ASP A 172 -34.30 -7.68 -45.46
N GLU A 173 -34.58 -6.44 -45.05
CA GLU A 173 -35.64 -6.12 -44.09
C GLU A 173 -36.91 -5.61 -44.79
N TYR A 174 -38.01 -6.37 -44.73
CA TYR A 174 -39.26 -6.06 -45.42
C TYR A 174 -40.27 -5.34 -44.50
N TRP A 175 -39.94 -4.12 -44.07
CA TRP A 175 -40.82 -3.30 -43.22
C TRP A 175 -42.07 -2.82 -43.95
N SER A 176 -43.19 -2.70 -43.22
CA SER A 176 -44.47 -2.22 -43.77
C SER A 176 -44.49 -0.74 -44.15
N SER A 177 -43.58 0.07 -43.60
CA SER A 177 -43.37 1.48 -43.94
C SER A 177 -42.02 1.95 -43.38
N ASP A 178 -41.46 3.04 -43.91
CA ASP A 178 -40.26 3.65 -43.32
C ASP A 178 -40.47 4.08 -41.86
N GLY A 179 -41.69 4.48 -41.49
CA GLY A 179 -42.04 4.83 -40.11
C GLY A 179 -41.96 3.64 -39.15
N SER A 180 -42.29 2.42 -39.57
CA SER A 180 -42.16 1.23 -38.71
C SER A 180 -40.70 0.79 -38.54
N ARG A 181 -39.89 0.90 -39.60
CA ARG A 181 -38.42 0.75 -39.53
C ARG A 181 -37.79 1.75 -38.56
N GLN A 182 -38.04 3.04 -38.77
CA GLN A 182 -37.52 4.13 -37.94
C GLN A 182 -37.94 4.01 -36.47
N ALA A 183 -39.19 3.61 -36.18
CA ALA A 183 -39.65 3.36 -34.82
C ALA A 183 -38.93 2.18 -34.16
N TYR A 184 -38.61 1.12 -34.91
CA TYR A 184 -37.80 0.01 -34.39
C TYR A 184 -36.36 0.44 -34.11
N THR A 185 -35.72 1.19 -35.01
CA THR A 185 -34.36 1.71 -34.82
C THR A 185 -34.28 2.67 -33.62
N ILE A 186 -35.29 3.53 -33.40
CA ILE A 186 -35.40 4.33 -32.17
C ILE A 186 -35.56 3.42 -30.93
N SER A 187 -36.36 2.36 -31.02
CA SER A 187 -36.59 1.44 -29.90
C SER A 187 -35.29 0.73 -29.49
N LEU A 188 -34.50 0.26 -30.46
CA LEU A 188 -33.17 -0.29 -30.22
C LEU A 188 -32.20 0.75 -29.65
N PHE A 189 -32.15 1.97 -30.20
CA PHE A 189 -31.34 3.06 -29.64
C PHE A 189 -31.66 3.35 -28.16
N LEU A 190 -32.95 3.35 -27.79
CA LEU A 190 -33.39 3.57 -26.42
C LEU A 190 -33.01 2.40 -25.51
N LEU A 191 -33.19 1.15 -25.96
CA LEU A 191 -32.97 -0.05 -25.16
C LEU A 191 -31.49 -0.44 -25.05
N ASP A 192 -30.70 -0.24 -26.10
CA ASP A 192 -29.30 -0.68 -26.19
C ASP A 192 -28.32 0.39 -25.71
N TYR A 193 -28.76 1.66 -25.65
CA TYR A 193 -27.88 2.78 -25.33
C TYR A 193 -28.48 3.79 -24.35
N ALA A 194 -29.55 4.51 -24.72
CA ALA A 194 -29.97 5.69 -23.97
C ALA A 194 -30.52 5.37 -22.57
N LEU A 195 -31.48 4.46 -22.45
CA LEU A 195 -32.06 4.06 -21.16
C LEU A 195 -31.04 3.34 -20.26
N PRO A 196 -30.20 2.40 -20.76
CA PRO A 196 -29.09 1.86 -19.98
C PRO A 196 -28.12 2.93 -19.48
N LEU A 197 -27.73 3.91 -20.32
CA LEU A 197 -26.80 4.96 -19.90
C LEU A 197 -27.38 5.84 -18.79
N ILE A 198 -28.66 6.24 -18.93
CA ILE A 198 -29.39 6.99 -17.90
C ILE A 198 -29.50 6.17 -16.60
N ALA A 199 -29.89 4.89 -16.69
CA ALA A 199 -29.99 4.00 -15.54
C ALA A 199 -28.64 3.82 -14.82
N LEU A 200 -27.55 3.60 -15.57
CA LEU A 200 -26.19 3.52 -15.02
C LEU A 200 -25.83 4.83 -14.31
N PHE A 201 -26.02 5.98 -14.96
CA PHE A 201 -25.72 7.29 -14.36
C PHE A 201 -26.49 7.51 -13.05
N VAL A 202 -27.81 7.33 -13.05
CA VAL A 202 -28.67 7.50 -11.86
C VAL A 202 -28.26 6.54 -10.74
N ILE A 203 -28.06 5.26 -11.06
CA ILE A 203 -27.67 4.25 -10.06
C ILE A 203 -26.30 4.57 -9.46
N TYR A 204 -25.32 5.03 -10.25
CA TYR A 204 -24.00 5.40 -9.72
C TYR A 204 -24.01 6.70 -8.93
N VAL A 205 -24.84 7.69 -9.28
CA VAL A 205 -25.07 8.88 -8.45
C VAL A 205 -25.70 8.48 -7.11
N MET A 206 -26.67 7.57 -7.10
CA MET A 206 -27.26 7.03 -5.86
C MET A 206 -26.24 6.25 -5.01
N VAL A 207 -25.40 5.41 -5.64
CA VAL A 207 -24.31 4.70 -4.96
C VAL A 207 -23.32 5.69 -4.35
N TRP A 208 -22.88 6.70 -5.11
CA TRP A 208 -21.95 7.72 -4.64
C TRP A 208 -22.53 8.52 -3.47
N GLY A 209 -23.74 9.05 -3.62
CA GLY A 209 -24.41 9.81 -2.56
C GLY A 209 -24.62 8.99 -1.28
N ARG A 210 -24.90 7.68 -1.40
CA ARG A 210 -25.06 6.82 -0.22
C ARG A 210 -23.74 6.42 0.43
N LEU A 211 -22.66 6.28 -0.33
CA LEU A 211 -21.32 6.08 0.22
C LEU A 211 -20.78 7.34 0.89
N GLN A 212 -21.10 8.52 0.37
CA GLN A 212 -20.79 9.79 1.03
C GLN A 212 -21.56 9.90 2.35
N ARG A 213 -22.85 9.54 2.40
CA ARG A 213 -23.58 9.41 3.67
C ARG A 213 -22.92 8.40 4.60
N GLN A 214 -22.57 7.19 4.15
CA GLN A 214 -21.88 6.22 5.01
C GLN A 214 -20.53 6.72 5.59
N ILE A 215 -19.80 7.65 4.96
CA ILE A 215 -18.60 8.23 5.60
C ILE A 215 -18.94 9.35 6.59
N ILE A 216 -20.14 9.93 6.49
CA ILE A 216 -20.73 10.92 7.41
C ILE A 216 -21.52 10.22 8.53
N ASP A 217 -22.00 8.99 8.32
CA ASP A 217 -22.68 8.18 9.33
C ASP A 217 -21.64 7.38 10.15
N ASP A 218 -20.61 6.77 9.52
CA ASP A 218 -19.37 6.34 10.20
C ASP A 218 -18.66 7.55 10.88
N ASP A 219 -18.92 8.74 10.32
CA ASP A 219 -18.79 10.07 10.95
C ASP A 219 -19.31 10.15 12.41
N ASP A 220 -20.61 9.88 12.58
CA ASP A 220 -21.38 10.23 13.77
C ASP A 220 -21.59 9.06 14.75
N ASP A 221 -21.49 7.79 14.31
CA ASP A 221 -21.58 6.60 15.17
C ASP A 221 -20.39 6.43 16.16
N ASP A 222 -19.25 7.11 15.95
CA ASP A 222 -18.12 7.14 16.91
C ASP A 222 -18.39 8.12 18.10
N ASP A 223 -19.59 8.71 18.21
CA ASP A 223 -19.97 9.74 19.21
C ASP A 223 -21.11 9.34 20.18
N ASP A 224 -21.73 8.15 20.06
CA ASP A 224 -22.95 7.76 20.82
C ASP A 224 -22.81 6.51 21.73
N ASP A 225 -21.59 6.00 21.98
CA ASP A 225 -21.34 4.74 22.74
C ASP A 225 -20.83 4.97 24.19
N ASP A 226 -20.94 6.20 24.73
CA ASP A 226 -20.53 6.61 26.10
C ASP A 226 -21.73 7.16 26.93
N ASP A 227 -22.76 6.33 27.16
CA ASP A 227 -23.86 6.59 28.10
C ASP A 227 -23.92 5.46 29.18
N ASP A 228 -23.16 5.61 30.27
CA ASP A 228 -23.41 5.05 31.62
C ASP A 228 -22.24 5.39 32.60
N ASP A 229 -21.95 6.68 32.85
CA ASP A 229 -21.39 7.18 34.13
C ASP A 229 -21.35 8.74 34.18
N ASP A 230 -22.06 9.33 35.16
CA ASP A 230 -22.56 10.73 35.19
C ASP A 230 -21.52 11.88 35.33
N ASP A 231 -20.21 11.62 35.21
CA ASP A 231 -19.14 12.62 35.48
C ASP A 231 -18.37 13.13 34.23
N ASP A 232 -18.58 12.56 33.02
CA ASP A 232 -17.79 12.92 31.81
C ASP A 232 -18.53 13.79 30.75
N GLU A 233 -19.81 14.12 30.97
CA GLU A 233 -20.64 14.90 30.02
C GLU A 233 -19.99 16.25 29.63
N ARG A 234 -19.30 16.90 30.58
CA ARG A 234 -18.62 18.19 30.35
C ARG A 234 -17.36 18.11 29.50
N ARG A 235 -16.83 16.92 29.26
CA ARG A 235 -15.61 16.67 28.47
C ARG A 235 -15.94 16.42 27.00
N SER A 236 -17.04 15.72 26.72
CA SER A 236 -17.53 15.47 25.36
C SER A 236 -17.82 16.76 24.59
N PHE A 237 -18.65 17.66 25.16
CA PHE A 237 -19.05 18.90 24.48
C PHE A 237 -17.87 19.83 24.13
N LEU A 238 -16.87 19.93 25.03
CA LEU A 238 -15.67 20.75 24.77
C LEU A 238 -14.70 20.12 23.76
N THR A 239 -14.83 18.81 23.52
CA THR A 239 -13.99 18.05 22.58
C THR A 239 -14.57 18.15 21.16
N ARG A 240 -15.90 18.03 21.00
CA ARG A 240 -16.61 18.24 19.72
C ARG A 240 -16.41 19.65 19.16
N LEU A 241 -16.29 20.68 20.01
CA LEU A 241 -16.17 22.08 19.57
C LEU A 241 -14.75 22.53 19.19
N LEU A 242 -13.69 21.76 19.50
CA LEU A 242 -12.29 22.24 19.46
C LEU A 242 -11.29 21.38 18.66
N LEU A 243 -11.69 20.22 18.13
CA LEU A 243 -10.82 19.36 17.32
C LEU A 243 -11.24 19.34 15.83
N PRO A 244 -10.31 19.53 14.88
CA PRO A 244 -10.60 19.32 13.47
C PRO A 244 -10.87 17.83 13.18
N SER A 245 -11.76 17.57 12.21
CA SER A 245 -12.17 16.27 11.63
C SER A 245 -11.03 15.27 11.26
N CYS A 246 -9.77 15.68 11.36
CA CYS A 246 -8.58 14.90 10.97
C CYS A 246 -7.97 14.03 12.10
N TYR A 247 -8.57 13.96 13.31
CA TYR A 247 -8.06 13.13 14.41
C TYR A 247 -8.75 11.76 14.55
N ARG A 248 -9.75 11.45 13.72
CA ARG A 248 -10.37 10.12 13.64
C ARG A 248 -9.28 9.08 13.38
N VAL A 249 -9.14 8.13 14.30
CA VAL A 249 -8.20 7.01 14.16
C VAL A 249 -8.72 6.16 13.01
N LEU A 250 -8.14 6.35 11.82
CA LEU A 250 -8.55 5.60 10.64
C LEU A 250 -8.09 4.14 10.80
N ASP A 251 -8.94 3.34 11.44
CA ASP A 251 -8.74 1.92 11.68
C ASP A 251 -8.26 1.27 10.36
N PRO A 252 -7.09 0.61 10.33
CA PRO A 252 -6.55 0.03 9.13
C PRO A 252 -7.50 -1.00 8.49
N GLU A 253 -8.42 -1.60 9.24
CA GLU A 253 -9.49 -2.41 8.67
C GLU A 253 -10.60 -1.58 8.02
N ARG A 254 -11.19 -0.57 8.70
CA ARG A 254 -12.13 0.38 8.08
C ARG A 254 -11.52 1.00 6.82
N ALA A 255 -10.25 1.40 6.85
CA ALA A 255 -9.49 1.90 5.69
C ALA A 255 -9.37 0.87 4.56
N ALA A 256 -9.02 -0.38 4.85
CA ALA A 256 -8.94 -1.45 3.86
C ALA A 256 -10.32 -1.84 3.29
N ARG A 257 -11.39 -1.78 4.08
CA ARG A 257 -12.79 -1.95 3.63
C ARG A 257 -13.17 -0.82 2.67
N ARG A 258 -12.97 0.44 3.06
CA ARG A 258 -13.18 1.64 2.22
C ARG A 258 -12.35 1.55 0.92
N GLU A 259 -11.09 1.09 0.94
CA GLU A 259 -10.28 0.92 -0.27
C GLU A 259 -10.79 -0.20 -1.19
N ARG A 260 -11.24 -1.34 -0.62
CA ARG A 260 -11.87 -2.43 -1.37
C ARG A 260 -13.15 -1.96 -2.08
N HIS A 261 -14.01 -1.21 -1.40
CA HIS A 261 -15.23 -0.63 -1.98
C HIS A 261 -14.88 0.36 -3.11
N HIS A 262 -13.99 1.32 -2.87
CA HIS A 262 -13.54 2.28 -3.89
C HIS A 262 -12.90 1.62 -5.12
N ARG A 263 -12.22 0.49 -4.97
CA ARG A 263 -11.65 -0.27 -6.10
C ARG A 263 -12.74 -0.90 -6.97
N ILE A 264 -13.78 -1.43 -6.34
CA ILE A 264 -14.95 -2.02 -7.02
C ILE A 264 -15.74 -0.93 -7.76
N ILE A 265 -15.92 0.26 -7.16
CA ILE A 265 -16.62 1.39 -7.78
C ILE A 265 -15.82 1.96 -8.97
N ARG A 266 -14.49 2.12 -8.83
CA ARG A 266 -13.63 2.54 -9.94
C ARG A 266 -13.68 1.59 -11.13
N MET A 267 -13.75 0.27 -10.87
CA MET A 267 -13.98 -0.73 -11.93
C MET A 267 -15.28 -0.46 -12.68
N MET A 268 -16.36 -0.13 -11.96
CA MET A 268 -17.68 0.12 -12.56
C MET A 268 -17.77 1.42 -13.35
N VAL A 269 -17.22 2.51 -12.81
CA VAL A 269 -17.14 3.78 -13.54
C VAL A 269 -16.37 3.60 -14.86
N ALA A 270 -15.32 2.78 -14.87
CA ALA A 270 -14.61 2.42 -16.10
C ALA A 270 -15.49 1.64 -17.11
N HIS A 271 -16.38 0.74 -16.66
CA HIS A 271 -17.32 0.06 -17.57
C HIS A 271 -18.34 1.04 -18.17
N VAL A 272 -18.85 2.02 -17.40
CA VAL A 272 -19.77 3.05 -17.92
C VAL A 272 -19.10 3.90 -19.00
N ILE A 273 -17.86 4.35 -18.75
CA ILE A 273 -17.11 5.16 -19.73
C ILE A 273 -16.87 4.36 -21.02
N VAL A 274 -16.49 3.08 -20.90
CA VAL A 274 -16.27 2.20 -22.07
C VAL A 274 -17.58 1.98 -22.84
N PHE A 275 -18.68 1.66 -22.15
CA PHE A 275 -19.99 1.51 -22.77
C PHE A 275 -20.43 2.79 -23.51
N ALA A 276 -20.34 3.94 -22.86
CA ALA A 276 -20.74 5.23 -23.46
C ALA A 276 -19.88 5.58 -24.69
N VAL A 277 -18.55 5.44 -24.61
CA VAL A 277 -17.65 5.87 -25.68
C VAL A 277 -17.61 4.90 -26.85
N PHE A 278 -17.62 3.58 -26.61
CA PHE A 278 -17.42 2.59 -27.67
C PHE A 278 -18.72 2.17 -28.37
N LEU A 279 -19.90 2.28 -27.71
CA LEU A 279 -21.18 1.92 -28.34
C LEU A 279 -21.86 3.10 -29.05
N LEU A 280 -21.62 4.34 -28.61
CA LEU A 280 -22.24 5.54 -29.22
C LEU A 280 -22.03 5.65 -30.75
N PRO A 281 -20.83 5.38 -31.32
CA PRO A 281 -20.64 5.48 -32.77
C PRO A 281 -21.54 4.50 -33.55
N HIS A 282 -21.74 3.29 -33.04
CA HIS A 282 -22.59 2.26 -33.64
C HIS A 282 -24.05 2.68 -33.67
N GLN A 283 -24.52 3.23 -32.55
CA GLN A 283 -25.87 3.72 -32.36
C GLN A 283 -26.16 4.94 -33.26
N ILE A 284 -25.19 5.85 -33.41
CA ILE A 284 -25.28 6.96 -34.36
C ILE A 284 -25.35 6.46 -35.81
N MET A 285 -24.57 5.44 -36.19
CA MET A 285 -24.55 4.96 -37.56
C MET A 285 -25.88 4.32 -38.00
N TRP A 286 -26.56 3.57 -37.13
CA TRP A 286 -27.91 3.06 -37.40
C TRP A 286 -28.94 4.19 -37.55
N LEU A 287 -28.87 5.23 -36.71
CA LEU A 287 -29.72 6.42 -36.89
C LEU A 287 -29.42 7.15 -38.21
N ILE A 288 -28.16 7.23 -38.64
CA ILE A 288 -27.79 7.83 -39.93
C ILE A 288 -28.31 6.97 -41.10
N LEU A 289 -28.35 5.65 -40.97
CA LEU A 289 -28.91 4.73 -41.97
C LEU A 289 -30.36 5.10 -42.28
N ASP A 290 -31.24 5.06 -41.27
CA ASP A 290 -32.69 5.14 -41.44
C ASP A 290 -33.26 6.56 -41.47
N PHE A 291 -32.61 7.56 -40.85
CA PHE A 291 -33.09 8.94 -40.83
C PHE A 291 -32.36 9.86 -41.82
N ALA A 292 -31.15 9.51 -42.26
CA ALA A 292 -30.33 10.36 -43.11
C ALA A 292 -29.87 9.70 -44.42
N ASN A 293 -30.58 8.65 -44.86
CA ASN A 293 -30.28 7.86 -46.06
C ASN A 293 -28.81 7.43 -46.13
N GLY A 294 -28.31 6.80 -45.06
CA GLY A 294 -26.88 6.49 -44.90
C GLY A 294 -26.26 5.76 -46.09
N GLU A 295 -26.99 4.82 -46.68
CA GLU A 295 -26.59 4.03 -47.86
C GLU A 295 -26.16 4.88 -49.07
N LYS A 296 -26.68 6.11 -49.20
CA LYS A 296 -26.38 7.02 -50.31
C LYS A 296 -25.15 7.89 -50.05
N LYS A 297 -24.51 7.78 -48.87
CA LYS A 297 -23.35 8.60 -48.50
C LYS A 297 -22.04 7.90 -48.84
N LEU A 298 -21.14 8.64 -49.49
CA LEU A 298 -19.79 8.19 -49.78
C LEU A 298 -19.08 7.77 -48.47
N TYR A 299 -18.38 6.63 -48.51
CA TYR A 299 -17.71 5.98 -47.37
C TYR A 299 -18.61 5.46 -46.23
N PHE A 300 -19.94 5.44 -46.36
CA PHE A 300 -20.81 4.96 -45.27
C PHE A 300 -20.47 3.51 -44.86
N ARG A 301 -20.34 2.58 -45.81
CA ARG A 301 -19.97 1.17 -45.58
C ARG A 301 -18.61 1.03 -44.87
N ASP A 302 -17.64 1.88 -45.21
CA ASP A 302 -16.29 1.85 -44.61
C ASP A 302 -16.29 2.36 -43.17
N VAL A 303 -16.97 3.49 -42.92
CA VAL A 303 -17.16 4.03 -41.57
C VAL A 303 -17.97 3.05 -40.71
N PHE A 304 -18.99 2.40 -41.27
CA PHE A 304 -19.79 1.38 -40.59
C PHE A 304 -18.89 0.21 -40.13
N ASN A 305 -18.08 -0.32 -41.03
CA ASN A 305 -17.12 -1.39 -40.73
C ASN A 305 -16.12 -0.98 -39.61
N ILE A 306 -15.58 0.24 -39.66
CA ILE A 306 -14.70 0.76 -38.59
C ILE A 306 -15.45 0.84 -37.25
N VAL A 307 -16.69 1.30 -37.26
CA VAL A 307 -17.52 1.42 -36.06
C VAL A 307 -17.84 0.05 -35.43
N TYR A 308 -18.00 -1.01 -36.22
CA TYR A 308 -18.11 -2.39 -35.69
C TYR A 308 -16.85 -2.83 -34.93
N ILE A 309 -15.65 -2.42 -35.35
CA ILE A 309 -14.39 -2.69 -34.61
C ILE A 309 -14.46 -2.10 -33.19
N PHE A 310 -15.00 -0.88 -33.03
CA PHE A 310 -15.20 -0.27 -31.71
C PHE A 310 -16.23 -1.04 -30.88
N THR A 311 -17.37 -1.45 -31.46
CA THR A 311 -18.38 -2.26 -30.76
C THR A 311 -17.79 -3.58 -30.24
N TYR A 312 -17.05 -4.32 -31.07
CA TYR A 312 -16.47 -5.59 -30.64
C TYR A 312 -15.35 -5.41 -29.60
N ALA A 313 -14.60 -4.30 -29.61
CA ALA A 313 -13.53 -4.04 -28.64
C ALA A 313 -14.03 -4.03 -27.18
N ILE A 314 -15.30 -3.68 -26.95
CA ILE A 314 -15.97 -3.75 -25.63
C ILE A 314 -15.83 -5.16 -25.02
N THR A 315 -15.94 -6.21 -25.85
CA THR A 315 -15.86 -7.62 -25.40
C THR A 315 -14.48 -8.01 -24.87
N ILE A 316 -13.42 -7.30 -25.26
CA ILE A 316 -12.05 -7.47 -24.74
C ILE A 316 -11.85 -6.66 -23.46
N ILE A 317 -12.36 -5.41 -23.46
CA ILE A 317 -12.16 -4.47 -22.36
C ILE A 317 -12.84 -4.99 -21.07
N ASN A 318 -14.00 -5.64 -21.19
CA ASN A 318 -14.74 -6.24 -20.07
C ASN A 318 -13.87 -7.17 -19.19
N PRO A 319 -13.29 -8.29 -19.70
CA PRO A 319 -12.31 -9.07 -18.95
C PRO A 319 -11.09 -8.28 -18.45
N ILE A 320 -10.55 -7.35 -19.24
CA ILE A 320 -9.35 -6.58 -18.85
C ILE A 320 -9.64 -5.72 -17.61
N LEU A 321 -10.77 -5.01 -17.57
CA LEU A 321 -11.21 -4.26 -16.39
C LEU A 321 -11.39 -5.20 -15.18
N PHE A 322 -12.02 -6.35 -15.37
CA PHE A 322 -12.16 -7.36 -14.31
C PHE A 322 -10.80 -7.82 -13.76
N PHE A 323 -9.78 -8.04 -14.60
CA PHE A 323 -8.43 -8.45 -14.14
C PHE A 323 -7.63 -7.31 -13.48
N ILE A 324 -7.75 -6.07 -13.98
CA ILE A 324 -7.02 -4.91 -13.42
C ILE A 324 -7.49 -4.62 -12.00
N TYR A 325 -8.81 -4.58 -11.78
CA TYR A 325 -9.39 -4.18 -10.51
C TYR A 325 -9.48 -5.31 -9.47
N ASN A 326 -9.19 -6.56 -9.85
CA ASN A 326 -9.24 -7.71 -8.96
C ASN A 326 -7.86 -8.37 -8.73
N PRO A 327 -7.17 -8.06 -7.61
CA PRO A 327 -5.78 -8.45 -7.39
C PRO A 327 -5.57 -9.96 -7.19
N GLU A 328 -6.60 -10.70 -6.76
CA GLU A 328 -6.55 -12.16 -6.68
C GLU A 328 -6.43 -12.77 -8.08
N PHE A 329 -7.22 -12.29 -9.05
CA PHE A 329 -7.15 -12.79 -10.42
C PHE A 329 -5.89 -12.32 -11.14
N LYS A 330 -5.37 -11.13 -10.86
CA LYS A 330 -4.04 -10.70 -11.34
C LYS A 330 -2.93 -11.67 -10.91
N ARG A 331 -2.96 -12.19 -9.66
CA ARG A 331 -2.02 -13.22 -9.20
C ARG A 331 -2.19 -14.54 -9.93
N HIS A 332 -3.42 -15.01 -10.13
CA HIS A 332 -3.70 -16.25 -10.86
C HIS A 332 -3.26 -16.16 -12.34
N LEU A 333 -3.55 -15.05 -13.03
CA LEU A 333 -3.09 -14.84 -14.41
C LEU A 333 -1.55 -14.85 -14.50
N LEU A 334 -0.87 -14.15 -13.59
CA LEU A 334 0.60 -14.17 -13.50
C LEU A 334 1.17 -15.55 -13.11
N HIS A 335 0.39 -16.42 -12.47
CA HIS A 335 0.78 -17.80 -12.18
C HIS A 335 0.60 -18.69 -13.43
N TYR A 336 -0.57 -18.65 -14.08
CA TYR A 336 -0.81 -19.36 -15.34
C TYR A 336 0.17 -18.97 -16.45
N LEU A 337 0.53 -17.68 -16.56
CA LEU A 337 1.54 -17.18 -17.51
C LEU A 337 2.99 -17.54 -17.13
N LYS A 338 3.26 -17.93 -15.88
CA LYS A 338 4.58 -18.40 -15.43
C LYS A 338 4.76 -19.92 -15.53
N CYS A 339 3.68 -20.69 -15.45
CA CYS A 339 3.70 -22.16 -15.45
C CYS A 339 3.86 -22.81 -16.84
N GLN A 340 4.63 -22.18 -17.75
CA GLN A 340 5.08 -22.83 -19.00
C GLN A 340 6.61 -22.82 -19.17
N CYS A 341 7.37 -22.54 -18.11
CA CYS A 341 8.80 -22.79 -18.06
C CYS A 341 9.18 -23.48 -16.74
N LEU A 342 10.09 -24.47 -16.84
CA LEU A 342 10.73 -25.24 -15.76
C LEU A 342 9.93 -26.40 -15.13
N VAL A 343 10.15 -27.58 -15.73
CA VAL A 343 10.81 -28.76 -15.13
C VAL A 343 10.37 -29.20 -13.72
N LYS A 344 9.99 -30.49 -13.63
CA LYS A 344 9.86 -31.24 -12.37
C LYS A 344 11.06 -31.00 -11.44
N ARG A 345 10.80 -30.45 -10.27
CA ARG A 345 11.55 -30.78 -9.06
C ARG A 345 10.54 -31.01 -7.95
N GLU A 346 10.56 -32.20 -7.37
CA GLU A 346 9.57 -32.59 -6.37
C GLU A 346 9.71 -31.70 -5.13
N LEU A 347 8.61 -31.07 -4.74
CA LEU A 347 8.43 -30.54 -3.39
C LEU A 347 7.16 -31.14 -2.84
N PHE A 348 7.31 -32.24 -2.10
CA PHE A 348 6.20 -32.89 -1.44
C PHE A 348 5.70 -32.00 -0.29
N SER A 349 4.37 -31.86 -0.25
CA SER A 349 3.57 -31.24 0.81
C SER A 349 4.18 -31.19 2.22
N VAL A 350 4.39 -29.97 2.74
CA VAL A 350 4.20 -29.67 4.17
C VAL A 350 3.36 -28.39 4.28
N GLU A 351 2.09 -28.50 3.93
CA GLU A 351 1.08 -27.46 4.15
C GLU A 351 -0.16 -28.12 4.78
N ASN A 352 0.06 -28.65 5.99
CA ASN A 352 -0.96 -29.24 6.88
C ASN A 352 -0.39 -29.32 8.32
N LEU A 353 -0.12 -28.15 8.93
CA LEU A 353 0.16 -28.01 10.37
C LEU A 353 0.12 -26.52 10.81
N SER A 354 -0.97 -25.82 10.47
CA SER A 354 -1.35 -24.55 11.13
C SER A 354 -2.85 -24.22 11.05
N GLU A 355 -3.72 -25.21 10.85
CA GLU A 355 -5.17 -25.10 11.10
C GLU A 355 -5.53 -25.92 12.35
N SER A 356 -4.97 -25.50 13.49
CA SER A 356 -5.49 -25.77 14.83
C SER A 356 -4.98 -24.66 15.77
N PHE A 357 -5.77 -24.33 16.79
CA PHE A 357 -5.59 -23.18 17.70
C PHE A 357 -5.81 -21.78 17.10
N SER A 358 -7.08 -21.43 16.83
CA SER A 358 -7.79 -20.38 17.60
C SER A 358 -9.26 -20.19 17.17
N GLU A 359 -10.09 -21.18 17.48
CA GLU A 359 -11.41 -20.92 18.06
C GLU A 359 -11.19 -21.16 19.59
N GLU A 360 -11.76 -20.42 20.54
CA GLU A 360 -13.09 -19.82 20.58
C GLU A 360 -13.14 -18.73 21.69
N PHE A 361 -13.66 -17.53 21.41
CA PHE A 361 -14.52 -16.79 22.35
C PHE A 361 -15.25 -15.63 21.66
N ASP A 362 -16.59 -15.70 21.63
CA ASP A 362 -17.50 -14.68 21.10
C ASP A 362 -18.54 -14.34 22.20
N PRO A 363 -18.71 -13.07 22.61
CA PRO A 363 -19.66 -12.71 23.64
C PRO A 363 -20.97 -12.13 23.09
N LYS A 364 -22.10 -12.84 23.24
CA LYS A 364 -23.30 -12.37 24.01
C LYS A 364 -24.56 -13.27 23.93
N SER A 365 -25.15 -13.47 25.11
CA SER A 365 -26.56 -13.89 25.42
C SER A 365 -26.91 -15.38 25.22
N ARG A 366 -27.67 -16.08 26.11
CA ARG A 366 -28.74 -15.69 27.07
C ARG A 366 -28.79 -16.58 28.34
N ARG A 367 -29.41 -16.08 29.42
CA ARG A 367 -29.86 -16.80 30.66
C ARG A 367 -31.18 -17.60 30.39
N PRO A 368 -31.81 -18.40 31.31
CA PRO A 368 -31.60 -18.53 32.78
C PRO A 368 -31.82 -19.93 33.49
N ASN A 369 -31.63 -19.93 34.84
CA ASN A 369 -32.26 -20.73 35.93
C ASN A 369 -31.75 -22.12 36.44
N GLY A 370 -31.40 -22.14 37.75
CA GLY A 370 -31.59 -23.24 38.74
C GLY A 370 -30.46 -24.29 38.93
N TYR A 371 -30.05 -24.75 40.13
CA TYR A 371 -30.45 -24.48 41.53
C TYR A 371 -29.40 -25.06 42.54
N ARG A 372 -29.12 -24.36 43.68
CA ARG A 372 -28.45 -24.81 44.95
C ARG A 372 -27.05 -25.51 44.88
N ALA A 373 -26.08 -25.33 45.79
CA ALA A 373 -25.89 -24.51 47.02
C ALA A 373 -24.35 -24.20 47.15
N SER A 374 -23.68 -23.83 48.25
CA SER A 374 -23.95 -23.62 49.70
C SER A 374 -22.90 -22.63 50.31
N MET A 375 -22.89 -22.41 51.64
CA MET A 375 -22.00 -21.47 52.38
C MET A 375 -20.86 -22.19 53.14
N PRO A 376 -19.78 -21.50 53.58
CA PRO A 376 -19.69 -21.03 54.98
C PRO A 376 -19.07 -19.60 55.09
N PRO A 377 -18.62 -19.05 56.26
CA PRO A 377 -19.37 -17.97 56.92
C PRO A 377 -18.63 -16.61 57.03
N LYS A 378 -19.40 -15.58 57.44
CA LYS A 378 -18.96 -14.20 57.73
C LYS A 378 -18.00 -14.08 58.92
N TYR A 379 -17.22 -12.99 58.94
CA TYR A 379 -17.03 -12.16 60.14
C TYR A 379 -17.23 -10.68 59.78
N GLU A 380 -17.87 -9.93 60.69
CA GLU A 380 -18.25 -8.52 60.51
C GLU A 380 -17.19 -7.57 61.11
N MET A 381 -17.14 -6.33 60.63
CA MET A 381 -16.36 -5.25 61.25
C MET A 381 -17.21 -3.98 61.28
N ASN A 382 -17.30 -3.37 62.47
CA ASN A 382 -18.28 -2.33 62.79
C ASN A 382 -17.86 -0.91 62.35
N GLU A 383 -18.83 0.00 62.41
CA GLU A 383 -18.85 1.35 61.86
C GLU A 383 -18.07 2.42 62.68
N VAL A 384 -17.39 3.36 61.98
CA VAL A 384 -17.59 4.85 61.96
C VAL A 384 -17.59 5.65 63.31
N PRO A 385 -17.22 6.97 63.43
CA PRO A 385 -16.54 7.94 62.53
C PRO A 385 -15.32 8.73 63.13
N LYS A 386 -14.56 9.39 62.21
CA LYS A 386 -13.97 10.76 62.22
C LYS A 386 -13.60 11.47 63.55
N GLU A 387 -12.41 12.10 63.57
CA GLU A 387 -12.30 13.58 63.71
C GLU A 387 -10.94 14.23 63.30
N ASN A 388 -11.05 15.37 62.62
CA ASN A 388 -10.26 16.63 62.65
C ASN A 388 -8.74 16.72 63.02
N ASN A 389 -7.95 17.06 61.99
CA ASN A 389 -7.25 18.35 61.79
C ASN A 389 -5.94 18.73 62.57
N TYR A 390 -5.14 19.59 61.91
CA TYR A 390 -3.90 20.30 62.34
C TYR A 390 -2.56 19.54 62.55
N GLY A 391 -1.49 20.11 61.97
CA GLY A 391 -0.24 20.35 62.73
C GLY A 391 1.09 19.79 62.20
N SER A 392 1.89 20.66 61.56
CA SER A 392 3.35 20.84 61.78
C SER A 392 4.34 19.65 61.87
N THR A 393 5.33 19.67 60.96
CA THR A 393 6.75 19.26 61.18
C THR A 393 7.36 19.87 62.46
N PRO A 394 8.48 19.38 63.08
CA PRO A 394 9.67 18.78 62.40
C PRO A 394 10.54 17.73 63.19
N THR A 395 11.49 17.07 62.49
CA THR A 395 12.85 16.61 62.99
C THR A 395 12.91 15.59 64.19
N ILE A 396 13.97 14.81 64.53
CA ILE A 396 15.42 14.79 64.24
C ILE A 396 16.10 13.43 64.69
N HIS A 397 17.34 13.14 64.21
CA HIS A 397 18.40 12.22 64.76
C HIS A 397 18.23 10.66 64.87
N THR A 398 19.14 9.87 64.23
CA THR A 398 20.29 9.03 64.73
C THR A 398 19.89 7.74 65.51
N ASP A 399 20.56 6.58 65.54
CA ASP A 399 21.72 5.91 64.89
C ASP A 399 21.65 4.39 65.29
N GLY A 400 22.51 3.41 64.97
CA GLY A 400 23.75 3.32 64.18
C GLY A 400 24.57 2.04 64.58
N ALA A 401 25.19 1.33 63.62
CA ALA A 401 25.95 0.06 63.79
C ALA A 401 25.13 -1.18 64.28
N THR A 402 25.48 -2.46 64.05
CA THR A 402 26.82 -3.11 64.04
C THR A 402 26.84 -4.44 63.23
N LEU A 403 28.01 -4.82 62.68
CA LEU A 403 28.40 -6.15 62.14
C LEU A 403 28.76 -7.15 63.29
N PRO A 404 29.01 -8.49 63.12
CA PRO A 404 29.69 -9.23 62.02
C PRO A 404 29.00 -10.60 61.66
N ARG A 405 29.63 -11.67 61.14
CA ARG A 405 30.45 -12.00 59.91
C ARG A 405 30.82 -13.52 60.00
N TYR A 406 31.27 -14.18 58.91
CA TYR A 406 31.79 -15.58 58.81
C TYR A 406 30.74 -16.75 58.88
N ASP A 407 30.82 -17.85 58.11
CA ASP A 407 31.64 -18.15 56.91
C ASP A 407 31.14 -19.37 56.06
N SER A 408 31.62 -19.44 54.80
CA SER A 408 31.98 -20.62 53.97
C SER A 408 31.10 -21.89 53.82
N GLY A 409 31.02 -22.44 52.59
CA GLY A 409 30.77 -23.88 52.35
C GLY A 409 30.23 -24.28 50.95
N LEU A 410 31.10 -24.77 50.05
CA LEU A 410 30.73 -25.38 48.75
C LEU A 410 30.41 -26.89 48.87
N GLY A 411 29.59 -27.44 47.97
CA GLY A 411 29.50 -28.90 47.74
C GLY A 411 28.42 -29.33 46.74
N LEU A 412 28.77 -30.11 45.72
CA LEU A 412 27.89 -30.66 44.66
C LEU A 412 27.64 -32.18 44.84
N VAL A 413 26.70 -32.71 44.03
CA VAL A 413 26.64 -34.08 43.44
C VAL A 413 25.51 -35.03 43.90
N GLU A 414 24.53 -35.17 42.98
CA GLU A 414 23.79 -36.36 42.48
C GLU A 414 22.89 -37.31 43.31
N ALA A 415 21.90 -37.81 42.54
CA ALA A 415 21.18 -39.09 42.61
C ALA A 415 20.13 -39.30 43.70
N GLY A 416 19.02 -39.93 43.32
CA GLY A 416 17.90 -40.27 44.21
C GLY A 416 17.28 -41.64 43.88
N LEU A 417 16.28 -42.08 44.66
CA LEU A 417 15.47 -43.26 44.36
C LEU A 417 14.11 -43.24 45.10
N PHE A 418 13.08 -43.79 44.43
CA PHE A 418 11.79 -44.40 44.81
C PHE A 418 11.50 -44.88 46.28
N PRO A 419 10.29 -45.40 46.65
CA PRO A 419 8.92 -45.28 46.06
C PRO A 419 7.71 -45.15 47.07
N SER A 420 6.51 -44.88 46.52
CA SER A 420 5.16 -45.46 46.80
C SER A 420 4.75 -46.06 48.17
N ALA A 421 3.53 -45.69 48.62
CA ALA A 421 2.60 -46.60 49.33
C ALA A 421 1.11 -46.27 49.03
N VAL A 422 0.23 -47.28 49.09
CA VAL A 422 -1.22 -47.28 48.74
C VAL A 422 -2.01 -48.04 49.83
N ASP A 423 -3.35 -48.09 49.73
CA ASP A 423 -4.35 -48.85 50.53
C ASP A 423 -4.87 -48.17 51.83
N ARG A 424 -6.11 -48.37 52.34
CA ARG A 424 -7.20 -49.37 52.09
C ARG A 424 -8.55 -48.86 52.67
N LEU A 425 -9.77 -49.01 52.09
CA LEU A 425 -10.87 -50.02 52.29
C LEU A 425 -12.22 -49.35 51.84
N ARG A 426 -13.19 -49.93 51.09
CA ARG A 426 -14.20 -51.02 51.37
C ARG A 426 -15.14 -50.69 52.56
N THR A 427 -16.49 -50.75 52.54
CA THR A 427 -17.55 -51.67 51.99
C THR A 427 -18.93 -50.94 51.92
N ALA A 428 -19.87 -51.11 50.96
CA ALA A 428 -20.73 -52.23 50.51
C ALA A 428 -22.02 -52.54 51.34
N GLY A 429 -23.23 -52.50 50.71
CA GLY A 429 -24.49 -53.05 51.26
C GLY A 429 -25.84 -52.70 50.57
N LYS A 430 -26.46 -53.70 49.87
CA LYS A 430 -27.88 -54.22 49.92
C LYS A 430 -29.12 -53.27 49.91
N ASN A 431 -30.36 -53.63 49.48
CA ASN A 431 -30.98 -54.59 48.50
C ASN A 431 -32.54 -54.45 48.55
N LYS A 432 -33.27 -54.82 47.45
CA LYS A 432 -34.74 -55.16 47.24
C LYS A 432 -35.33 -54.41 46.01
N GLU A 433 -35.81 -55.03 44.92
CA GLU A 433 -37.01 -55.91 44.69
C GLU A 433 -38.35 -55.15 44.85
N SER A 434 -39.36 -55.18 43.94
CA SER A 434 -39.83 -56.26 43.02
C SER A 434 -40.77 -55.80 41.85
N THR A 435 -40.45 -56.18 40.57
CA THR A 435 -41.26 -56.90 39.51
C THR A 435 -42.76 -56.63 39.16
N PRO A 436 -43.35 -57.13 38.00
CA PRO A 436 -42.81 -57.59 36.67
C PRO A 436 -43.68 -57.27 35.38
N SER A 437 -43.22 -57.81 34.21
CA SER A 437 -43.95 -58.16 32.94
C SER A 437 -44.17 -57.06 31.87
N THR A 438 -44.08 -57.26 30.53
CA THR A 438 -43.59 -58.36 29.62
C THR A 438 -43.34 -57.73 28.21
N SER A 439 -42.13 -57.77 27.63
CA SER A 439 -41.62 -58.73 26.59
C SER A 439 -41.76 -58.19 25.10
N PRO A 440 -40.96 -58.65 24.09
CA PRO A 440 -40.10 -57.75 23.27
C PRO A 440 -40.15 -58.09 21.73
N PRO A 441 -39.11 -57.99 20.85
CA PRO A 441 -37.78 -57.30 20.86
C PRO A 441 -37.41 -56.52 19.56
N GLY A 442 -36.18 -55.96 19.49
CA GLY A 442 -35.53 -55.57 18.22
C GLY A 442 -34.53 -54.41 18.34
N SER A 443 -33.26 -54.70 18.65
CA SER A 443 -32.20 -53.71 18.94
C SER A 443 -31.07 -53.71 17.91
N ASP A 444 -30.42 -52.56 17.70
CA ASP A 444 -29.26 -52.44 16.80
C ASP A 444 -28.19 -51.46 17.30
N VAL A 445 -26.98 -51.60 16.76
CA VAL A 445 -25.78 -50.71 16.86
C VAL A 445 -24.77 -50.89 18.03
N VAL A 446 -23.78 -51.75 17.73
CA VAL A 446 -22.31 -51.55 17.82
C VAL A 446 -21.63 -51.22 19.17
N SER A 447 -20.78 -52.17 19.59
CA SER A 447 -19.39 -51.89 20.01
C SER A 447 -18.46 -52.89 19.32
N TYR A 448 -17.21 -52.52 19.00
CA TYR A 448 -16.21 -53.49 18.51
C TYR A 448 -14.76 -53.03 18.77
N THR A 449 -14.05 -53.85 19.55
CA THR A 449 -12.59 -53.99 19.53
C THR A 449 -12.25 -55.44 19.84
N ASP A 450 -11.62 -56.18 18.92
CA ASP A 450 -10.64 -57.21 19.33
C ASP A 450 -9.79 -57.72 18.14
N ARG A 451 -8.54 -58.12 18.45
CA ARG A 451 -7.71 -59.24 17.88
C ARG A 451 -7.55 -59.41 16.34
N LYS A 452 -6.42 -59.81 15.74
CA LYS A 452 -5.24 -60.59 16.19
C LYS A 452 -4.21 -60.76 15.03
N ASP A 453 -2.99 -61.18 15.38
CA ASP A 453 -2.07 -62.10 14.65
C ASP A 453 -1.47 -61.74 13.26
N SER A 454 -0.24 -61.20 13.29
CA SER A 454 1.03 -61.70 12.70
C SER A 454 1.18 -62.25 11.25
N VAL A 455 2.45 -62.15 10.76
CA VAL A 455 3.15 -62.93 9.70
C VAL A 455 3.39 -62.27 8.30
N THR A 456 4.57 -61.65 8.18
CA THR A 456 5.64 -61.78 7.14
C THR A 456 5.41 -62.06 5.63
N TYR A 457 6.11 -61.22 4.81
CA TYR A 457 7.05 -61.55 3.69
C TYR A 457 6.63 -61.48 2.19
N THR A 458 7.61 -61.04 1.35
CA THR A 458 7.72 -61.03 -0.15
C THR A 458 6.67 -60.26 -0.95
N ASP A 459 6.97 -59.30 -1.85
CA ASP A 459 7.99 -59.14 -2.92
C ASP A 459 7.71 -59.92 -4.22
N ARG A 460 7.26 -59.21 -5.28
CA ARG A 460 7.83 -59.28 -6.64
C ARG A 460 7.27 -58.25 -7.63
N LYS A 461 8.10 -57.93 -8.61
CA LYS A 461 7.75 -57.29 -9.90
C LYS A 461 7.06 -58.28 -10.83
N ASP A 462 6.24 -57.75 -11.74
CA ASP A 462 6.13 -58.05 -13.19
C ASP A 462 4.85 -57.35 -13.71
N SER A 463 4.60 -57.05 -14.99
CA SER A 463 5.36 -56.68 -16.19
C SER A 463 4.30 -56.58 -17.33
N LEU A 464 4.51 -55.75 -18.37
CA LEU A 464 3.73 -55.72 -19.64
C LEU A 464 2.22 -55.28 -19.53
N ASP A 465 1.54 -54.75 -20.55
CA ASP A 465 1.94 -54.43 -21.94
C ASP A 465 1.24 -53.18 -22.54
N ARG A 466 1.62 -52.85 -23.78
CA ARG A 466 1.30 -51.75 -24.72
C ARG A 466 -0.17 -51.32 -24.91
N GLY A 467 -0.31 -50.04 -25.26
CA GLY A 467 -1.40 -49.43 -26.04
C GLY A 467 -1.18 -47.92 -26.17
N GLY A 468 -1.13 -47.35 -27.38
CA GLY A 468 -0.80 -45.94 -27.59
C GLY A 468 -1.72 -45.23 -28.60
N GLU A 469 -1.69 -43.89 -28.64
CA GLU A 469 -2.06 -43.04 -29.79
C GLU A 469 -1.61 -41.57 -29.58
N PRO A 470 -1.54 -40.71 -30.63
CA PRO A 470 -0.61 -39.56 -30.65
C PRO A 470 -1.24 -38.19 -31.01
N TRP A 471 -1.52 -37.32 -30.02
CA TRP A 471 -2.00 -35.95 -30.28
C TRP A 471 -1.43 -34.90 -29.31
N CYS A 472 -0.31 -34.23 -29.66
CA CYS A 472 0.17 -33.05 -28.91
C CYS A 472 0.97 -31.98 -29.70
N CYS A 473 1.46 -32.24 -30.92
CA CYS A 473 2.38 -31.29 -31.59
C CYS A 473 1.73 -30.05 -32.25
N CYS A 474 0.41 -29.99 -32.45
CA CYS A 474 -0.20 -28.94 -33.28
C CYS A 474 -0.63 -27.65 -32.54
N ARG A 475 -0.37 -27.52 -31.22
CA ARG A 475 -0.92 -26.40 -30.40
C ARG A 475 0.09 -25.33 -29.97
N GLN A 476 1.39 -25.53 -30.18
CA GLN A 476 2.42 -24.58 -29.75
C GLN A 476 2.80 -23.55 -30.83
N SER A 477 2.79 -23.92 -32.12
CA SER A 477 3.25 -23.03 -33.19
C SER A 477 2.37 -21.78 -33.40
N CYS A 478 1.04 -21.92 -33.48
CA CYS A 478 0.17 -20.77 -33.78
C CYS A 478 0.15 -19.71 -32.66
N THR A 479 0.19 -20.13 -31.39
CA THR A 479 0.15 -19.21 -30.24
C THR A 479 1.45 -18.42 -30.09
N VAL A 480 2.59 -19.07 -30.35
CA VAL A 480 3.91 -18.41 -30.37
C VAL A 480 4.03 -17.51 -31.59
N PHE A 481 3.56 -17.93 -32.77
CA PHE A 481 3.57 -17.09 -33.97
C PHE A 481 2.74 -15.82 -33.80
N LEU A 482 1.49 -15.91 -33.30
CA LEU A 482 0.64 -14.75 -33.04
C LEU A 482 1.22 -13.81 -31.96
N PHE A 483 1.84 -14.36 -30.91
CA PHE A 483 2.48 -13.55 -29.88
C PHE A 483 3.74 -12.84 -30.39
N ILE A 484 4.54 -13.53 -31.22
CA ILE A 484 5.71 -12.95 -31.89
C ILE A 484 5.31 -11.93 -32.95
N THR A 485 4.29 -12.16 -33.79
CA THR A 485 3.84 -11.14 -34.77
C THR A 485 3.23 -9.93 -34.08
N THR A 486 2.49 -10.10 -32.98
CA THR A 486 1.97 -8.97 -32.20
C THR A 486 3.11 -8.20 -31.51
N LEU A 487 4.11 -8.90 -30.95
CA LEU A 487 5.30 -8.26 -30.40
C LEU A 487 6.17 -7.59 -31.46
N LEU A 488 6.31 -8.18 -32.65
CA LEU A 488 7.05 -7.60 -33.78
C LEU A 488 6.31 -6.40 -34.37
N TYR A 489 4.97 -6.41 -34.41
CA TYR A 489 4.17 -5.27 -34.84
C TYR A 489 4.25 -4.12 -33.83
N VAL A 490 4.13 -4.41 -32.53
CA VAL A 490 4.34 -3.42 -31.45
C VAL A 490 5.79 -2.93 -31.42
N TYR A 491 6.78 -3.79 -31.68
CA TYR A 491 8.20 -3.42 -31.79
C TYR A 491 8.48 -2.57 -33.03
N TYR A 492 7.90 -2.90 -34.18
CA TYR A 492 8.02 -2.16 -35.43
C TYR A 492 7.38 -0.77 -35.30
N PHE A 493 6.15 -0.68 -34.77
CA PHE A 493 5.47 0.59 -34.52
C PHE A 493 6.18 1.43 -33.44
N SER A 494 6.74 0.78 -32.41
CA SER A 494 7.54 1.44 -31.36
C SER A 494 8.97 1.79 -31.79
N CYS A 495 9.49 1.21 -32.89
CA CYS A 495 10.72 1.66 -33.53
C CYS A 495 10.46 2.80 -34.53
N TYR A 496 9.39 2.70 -35.33
CA TYR A 496 8.98 3.73 -36.29
C TYR A 496 8.70 5.07 -35.60
N MET A 497 7.99 5.05 -34.46
CA MET A 497 7.73 6.25 -33.63
C MET A 497 8.95 6.76 -32.83
N LYS A 498 10.11 6.09 -32.89
CA LYS A 498 11.27 6.36 -32.03
C LYS A 498 12.51 6.84 -32.79
N HIS A 499 12.45 6.88 -34.13
CA HIS A 499 13.62 7.14 -34.98
C HIS A 499 13.88 8.64 -35.28
N GLU A 500 13.07 9.56 -34.76
CA GLU A 500 13.28 11.03 -34.93
C GLU A 500 13.94 11.71 -33.71
N LEU A 501 13.99 11.07 -32.53
CA LEU A 501 14.51 11.73 -31.31
C LEU A 501 15.31 10.78 -30.40
N ARG A 502 16.62 10.63 -30.68
CA ARG A 502 17.75 10.71 -29.72
C ARG A 502 19.07 10.20 -30.30
N THR A 503 20.05 11.09 -30.44
CA THR A 503 21.47 10.73 -30.38
C THR A 503 21.85 10.32 -28.94
N PRO A 504 22.62 9.24 -28.73
CA PRO A 504 23.11 8.88 -27.41
C PRO A 504 24.24 9.81 -26.96
N PHE A 505 23.98 10.65 -25.96
CA PHE A 505 25.04 11.38 -25.25
C PHE A 505 25.73 10.43 -24.27
N HIS A 506 26.96 10.02 -24.57
CA HIS A 506 27.83 9.37 -23.60
C HIS A 506 28.49 10.46 -22.72
N PRO A 507 28.17 10.58 -21.43
CA PRO A 507 28.98 11.42 -20.55
C PRO A 507 30.37 10.78 -20.40
N PRO A 508 31.46 11.57 -20.40
CA PRO A 508 32.79 11.04 -20.17
C PRO A 508 32.91 10.52 -18.73
N TYR A 509 33.55 9.36 -18.57
CA TYR A 509 33.99 8.87 -17.26
C TYR A 509 34.90 9.92 -16.60
N PRO A 510 34.59 10.42 -15.39
CA PRO A 510 35.52 11.25 -14.65
C PRO A 510 36.69 10.39 -14.15
N GLN A 511 37.81 10.45 -14.86
CA GLN A 511 39.09 10.02 -14.32
C GLN A 511 39.48 10.92 -13.14
N SER A 512 39.28 10.46 -11.91
CA SER A 512 40.18 10.80 -10.79
C SER A 512 39.89 9.94 -9.55
N ALA A 513 40.70 8.91 -9.33
CA ALA A 513 40.70 8.14 -8.08
C ALA A 513 41.48 8.88 -6.97
N HIS A 514 41.07 10.11 -6.63
CA HIS A 514 41.67 10.84 -5.51
C HIS A 514 41.14 10.28 -4.17
N LEU A 515 42.08 9.78 -3.36
CA LEU A 515 41.95 9.28 -1.98
C LEU A 515 40.51 8.92 -1.51
N ARG A 516 40.06 7.70 -1.80
CA ARG A 516 38.90 7.12 -1.10
C ARG A 516 39.22 6.91 0.38
N CYS A 517 38.50 7.61 1.26
CA CYS A 517 38.58 7.41 2.70
C CYS A 517 38.06 6.02 3.08
N ARG A 518 38.95 5.10 3.48
CA ARG A 518 38.56 3.80 4.04
C ARG A 518 37.85 3.98 5.39
N GLY A 519 36.84 3.14 5.64
CA GLY A 519 36.04 3.17 6.86
C GLY A 519 35.23 4.46 6.99
N ALA A 520 34.44 4.81 5.96
CA ALA A 520 33.75 6.10 5.84
C ALA A 520 33.02 6.57 7.11
N PHE A 521 32.31 5.70 7.84
CA PHE A 521 31.63 6.08 9.11
C PHE A 521 32.57 6.33 10.30
N LYS A 522 33.81 5.84 10.28
CA LYS A 522 34.81 6.11 11.31
C LYS A 522 35.63 7.36 11.02
N THR A 523 35.83 7.68 9.73
CA THR A 523 36.67 8.79 9.27
C THR A 523 35.86 10.06 8.98
N LEU A 524 34.74 9.96 8.28
CA LEU A 524 33.99 11.13 7.80
C LEU A 524 33.05 11.75 8.85
N THR A 525 32.66 11.01 9.90
CA THR A 525 31.76 11.50 10.97
C THR A 525 32.48 12.33 12.04
N ARG A 526 33.82 12.33 12.03
CA ARG A 526 34.69 13.10 12.93
C ARG A 526 35.29 14.24 12.13
N GLY A 527 35.03 15.48 12.53
CA GLY A 527 35.35 16.67 11.75
C GLY A 527 34.85 17.93 12.44
N ASN A 528 34.96 19.06 11.75
CA ASN A 528 34.47 20.36 12.19
C ASN A 528 33.62 21.01 11.08
N TRP A 529 32.67 21.85 11.48
CA TRP A 529 31.98 22.75 10.55
C TRP A 529 32.80 24.03 10.34
N GLU A 530 33.11 24.32 9.07
CA GLU A 530 33.73 25.58 8.67
C GLU A 530 32.69 26.44 7.94
N ARG A 531 32.58 27.72 8.30
CA ARG A 531 31.70 28.66 7.59
C ARG A 531 32.19 28.84 6.15
N ARG A 532 31.30 28.74 5.17
CA ARG A 532 31.61 29.01 3.76
C ARG A 532 31.74 30.52 3.54
N ASN A 533 32.51 30.93 2.54
CA ASN A 533 32.53 32.32 2.11
C ASN A 533 31.20 32.63 1.38
N VAL A 534 30.28 33.29 2.09
CA VAL A 534 28.94 33.66 1.63
C VAL A 534 28.66 35.12 2.00
N SER A 535 27.87 35.83 1.19
CA SER A 535 27.57 37.24 1.46
C SER A 535 26.73 37.43 2.72
N ASP A 536 26.87 38.59 3.36
CA ASP A 536 26.10 38.93 4.56
C ASP A 536 24.58 38.88 4.33
N ASP A 537 24.11 39.11 3.10
CA ASP A 537 22.69 38.94 2.76
C ASP A 537 22.21 37.50 2.90
N VAL A 538 23.03 36.51 2.54
CA VAL A 538 22.69 35.09 2.73
C VAL A 538 22.65 34.78 4.22
N ILE A 539 23.57 35.34 5.02
CA ILE A 539 23.60 35.17 6.49
C ILE A 539 22.34 35.81 7.13
N ARG A 540 22.02 37.06 6.76
CA ARG A 540 20.82 37.79 7.21
C ARG A 540 19.53 37.06 6.82
N ASN A 541 19.43 36.57 5.59
CA ASN A 541 18.27 35.85 5.10
C ASN A 541 18.09 34.51 5.81
N ARG A 542 19.17 33.75 6.06
CA ARG A 542 19.11 32.53 6.87
C ARG A 542 18.59 32.82 8.27
N ARG A 543 19.10 33.86 8.93
CA ARG A 543 18.68 34.23 10.29
C ARG A 543 17.21 34.65 10.36
N ARG A 544 16.72 35.46 9.41
CA ARG A 544 15.29 35.81 9.29
C ARG A 544 14.41 34.58 9.10
N PHE A 545 14.88 33.60 8.31
CA PHE A 545 14.17 32.36 8.09
C PHE A 545 14.14 31.48 9.37
N ASP A 546 15.26 31.37 10.09
CA ASP A 546 15.34 30.67 11.38
C ASP A 546 14.47 31.37 12.47
N MET A 547 14.35 32.70 12.47
CA MET A 547 13.39 33.44 13.30
C MET A 547 11.94 33.05 12.97
N MET A 548 11.57 33.11 11.69
CA MET A 548 10.21 32.81 11.22
C MET A 548 9.77 31.37 11.54
N LEU A 549 10.67 30.39 11.44
CA LEU A 549 10.38 29.01 11.87
C LEU A 549 10.20 28.89 13.39
N ARG A 550 10.97 29.61 14.20
CA ARG A 550 10.81 29.65 15.67
C ARG A 550 9.46 30.29 16.06
N GLU A 551 9.11 31.42 15.47
CA GLU A 551 7.82 32.09 15.74
C GLU A 551 6.61 31.21 15.45
N ARG A 552 6.63 30.45 14.34
CA ARG A 552 5.59 29.45 14.01
C ARG A 552 5.40 28.38 15.10
N LYS A 553 6.45 28.09 15.88
CA LYS A 553 6.42 27.15 17.03
C LYS A 553 5.98 27.82 18.33
N GLY A 554 5.65 29.11 18.31
CA GLY A 554 5.27 29.92 19.48
C GLY A 554 6.46 30.38 20.31
N TRP A 555 7.65 30.48 19.71
CA TRP A 555 8.87 30.83 20.45
C TRP A 555 9.15 32.34 20.42
N PRO A 556 9.90 32.86 21.41
CA PRO A 556 10.39 34.24 21.38
C PRO A 556 11.18 34.55 20.10
N GLU A 557 10.93 35.71 19.51
CA GLU A 557 11.72 36.25 18.39
C GLU A 557 13.17 36.45 18.83
N ARG A 558 13.36 37.23 19.92
CA ARG A 558 14.63 37.43 20.61
C ARG A 558 14.85 36.34 21.67
N LEU A 559 16.02 35.70 21.62
CA LEU A 559 16.42 34.63 22.56
C LEU A 559 17.22 35.15 23.77
N SER A 560 17.51 36.45 23.83
CA SER A 560 18.28 37.07 24.91
C SER A 560 17.42 37.94 25.81
N HIS A 561 17.67 37.86 27.12
CA HIS A 561 17.05 38.74 28.10
C HIS A 561 17.68 40.15 28.04
N GLY A 562 16.89 41.18 28.36
CA GLY A 562 17.32 42.59 28.23
C GLY A 562 18.31 43.06 29.30
N ASP A 563 18.48 42.29 30.38
CA ASP A 563 19.31 42.59 31.56
C ASP A 563 20.60 41.74 31.62
N LEU A 564 20.99 41.13 30.49
CA LEU A 564 22.16 40.24 30.37
C LEU A 564 22.07 38.89 31.14
N ARG A 565 20.87 38.45 31.54
CA ARG A 565 20.66 37.09 32.09
C ARG A 565 20.51 36.01 31.03
N CYS A 566 20.96 34.80 31.35
CA CYS A 566 20.99 33.63 30.45
C CYS A 566 20.93 32.28 31.20
N GLY A 567 20.79 31.20 30.44
CA GLY A 567 20.80 29.83 30.92
C GLY A 567 19.44 29.36 31.46
N PRO A 568 19.38 28.14 32.03
CA PRO A 568 18.12 27.53 32.49
C PRO A 568 17.55 28.19 33.75
N LEU A 569 18.36 28.97 34.50
CA LEU A 569 17.92 29.74 35.66
C LEU A 569 17.06 30.96 35.29
N PHE A 570 17.21 31.46 34.06
CA PHE A 570 16.50 32.63 33.55
C PHE A 570 15.78 32.24 32.25
N PRO A 571 14.71 31.43 32.33
CA PRO A 571 13.94 31.00 31.17
C PRO A 571 13.33 32.15 30.39
N LEU A 572 13.11 31.93 29.08
CA LEU A 572 12.22 32.75 28.29
C LEU A 572 10.84 32.08 28.10
N PRO A 573 9.75 32.85 28.29
CA PRO A 573 8.39 32.36 28.14
C PRO A 573 8.05 31.94 26.71
N ARG A 574 7.41 30.78 26.54
CA ARG A 574 6.92 30.30 25.24
C ARG A 574 5.46 30.73 24.99
N LYS A 575 5.22 31.65 24.04
CA LYS A 575 3.88 32.13 23.67
C LYS A 575 2.90 30.98 23.46
N THR A 576 1.81 30.97 24.24
CA THR A 576 0.73 29.99 24.17
C THR A 576 -0.33 30.42 23.14
N ARG A 577 -1.10 29.45 22.63
CA ARG A 577 -2.22 29.71 21.69
C ARG A 577 -3.54 30.04 22.38
N LYS A 578 -3.60 29.96 23.72
CA LYS A 578 -4.77 30.31 24.54
C LYS A 578 -4.29 31.17 25.71
N ALA A 579 -5.01 32.24 26.01
CA ALA A 579 -4.61 33.25 27.00
C ALA A 579 -4.72 32.78 28.47
N ASP A 580 -5.30 31.60 28.70
CA ASP A 580 -5.59 31.00 30.02
C ASP A 580 -4.46 30.09 30.56
N ARG A 581 -3.44 29.79 29.75
CA ARG A 581 -2.29 28.98 30.16
C ARG A 581 -1.02 29.82 30.01
N PRO A 582 -0.26 30.08 31.09
CA PRO A 582 0.88 31.00 31.03
C PRO A 582 1.93 30.53 30.02
N TYR A 583 2.70 29.48 30.34
CA TYR A 583 3.81 29.00 29.54
C TYR A 583 3.92 27.48 29.73
N VAL A 584 3.83 26.70 28.63
CA VAL A 584 3.70 25.23 28.73
C VAL A 584 5.04 24.52 28.91
N PHE A 585 6.11 25.04 28.27
CA PHE A 585 7.49 24.61 28.49
C PHE A 585 8.43 25.76 28.12
N ASP A 586 9.31 26.13 29.05
CA ASP A 586 10.25 27.23 28.86
C ASP A 586 11.53 26.81 28.12
N VAL A 587 12.06 27.75 27.34
CA VAL A 587 13.36 27.65 26.69
C VAL A 587 14.38 28.46 27.48
N GLN A 588 15.62 27.99 27.60
CA GLN A 588 16.67 28.76 28.28
C GLN A 588 16.96 30.08 27.55
N ALA A 589 17.18 31.18 28.29
CA ALA A 589 17.68 32.40 27.70
C ALA A 589 19.11 32.19 27.18
N GLN A 590 19.39 32.79 26.03
CA GLN A 590 20.68 32.76 25.35
C GLN A 590 21.31 34.14 25.41
N CYS A 591 22.62 34.22 25.23
CA CYS A 591 23.26 35.52 25.09
C CYS A 591 23.13 36.04 23.66
N ASP A 592 23.06 37.36 23.50
CA ASP A 592 22.93 37.98 22.18
C ASP A 592 24.23 37.78 21.38
N THR A 593 24.14 37.00 20.30
CA THR A 593 25.28 36.54 19.50
C THR A 593 26.08 37.67 18.88
N ASP A 594 25.42 38.79 18.58
CA ASP A 594 26.02 39.93 17.88
C ASP A 594 26.60 40.94 18.87
N SER A 595 26.08 40.95 20.10
CA SER A 595 26.53 41.82 21.18
C SER A 595 27.98 41.54 21.61
N GLN A 596 28.52 42.42 22.43
CA GLN A 596 29.79 42.22 23.13
C GLN A 596 29.71 41.19 24.28
N PHE A 597 28.53 40.66 24.59
CA PHE A 597 28.28 39.76 25.71
C PHE A 597 27.66 38.46 25.21
N TYR A 598 28.41 37.70 24.38
CA TYR A 598 27.89 36.55 23.62
C TYR A 598 28.09 35.18 24.29
N CYS A 599 28.74 35.12 25.46
CA CYS A 599 28.96 33.88 26.23
C CYS A 599 28.17 33.87 27.53
N CYS A 600 27.51 32.75 27.84
CA CYS A 600 26.79 32.55 29.09
C CYS A 600 27.60 31.71 30.08
N HIS A 601 27.77 32.21 31.30
CA HIS A 601 28.42 31.47 32.38
C HIS A 601 27.41 30.55 33.09
N GLY A 602 27.49 29.24 32.84
CA GLY A 602 26.46 28.27 33.23
C GLY A 602 26.06 28.29 34.70
N ASN A 603 27.00 28.48 35.64
CA ASN A 603 26.71 28.45 37.08
C ASN A 603 26.07 29.74 37.63
N THR A 604 26.21 30.88 36.93
CA THR A 604 25.78 32.20 37.43
C THR A 604 24.66 32.82 36.60
N GLY A 605 24.45 32.32 35.38
CA GLY A 605 23.39 32.77 34.48
C GLY A 605 23.58 34.19 33.94
N TRP A 606 24.84 34.66 33.82
CA TRP A 606 25.17 35.97 33.26
C TRP A 606 25.85 35.88 31.90
N CYS A 607 25.48 36.79 31.00
CA CYS A 607 26.14 37.03 29.74
C CYS A 607 27.40 37.89 29.90
N GLY A 608 28.46 37.52 29.19
CA GLY A 608 29.74 38.21 29.21
C GLY A 608 30.63 37.85 28.01
N HIS A 609 31.89 38.23 28.12
CA HIS A 609 32.96 37.88 27.17
C HIS A 609 34.26 37.59 27.92
N GLY A 610 35.28 37.11 27.18
CA GLY A 610 36.55 36.68 27.75
C GLY A 610 36.48 35.33 28.47
N ASP A 611 37.64 34.84 28.91
CA ASP A 611 37.81 33.44 29.34
C ASP A 611 36.90 33.05 30.52
N LYS A 612 36.66 33.98 31.46
CA LYS A 612 35.73 33.75 32.58
C LYS A 612 34.32 33.36 32.13
N PHE A 613 33.84 33.90 31.02
CA PHE A 613 32.49 33.65 30.51
C PHE A 613 32.44 32.65 29.35
N CYS A 614 33.53 32.51 28.59
CA CYS A 614 33.59 31.69 27.38
C CYS A 614 34.37 30.36 27.54
N ALA A 615 35.25 30.26 28.54
CA ALA A 615 36.23 29.17 28.70
C ALA A 615 36.11 28.47 30.08
N CYS A 616 34.89 28.12 30.47
CA CYS A 616 34.62 27.26 31.62
C CYS A 616 33.81 26.01 31.23
N SER A 617 33.81 24.97 32.07
CA SER A 617 33.18 23.67 31.76
C SER A 617 31.66 23.71 31.58
N SER A 618 30.97 24.70 32.18
CA SER A 618 29.54 24.95 32.01
C SER A 618 29.24 26.18 31.14
N CYS A 619 30.25 26.79 30.53
CA CYS A 619 30.09 28.01 29.73
C CYS A 619 29.58 27.69 28.33
N ILE A 620 28.64 28.50 27.83
CA ILE A 620 28.08 28.37 26.47
C ILE A 620 28.41 29.62 25.67
N ASN A 621 29.30 29.50 24.70
CA ASN A 621 29.55 30.51 23.69
C ASN A 621 28.46 30.42 22.61
N TYR A 622 27.53 31.38 22.57
CA TYR A 622 26.45 31.36 21.57
C TYR A 622 26.93 31.78 20.18
N ARG A 623 28.03 32.55 20.09
CA ARG A 623 28.65 32.99 18.83
C ARG A 623 29.37 31.86 18.10
N SER A 624 29.78 30.78 18.79
CA SER A 624 30.40 29.61 18.15
C SER A 624 29.39 28.66 17.50
N PHE A 625 28.08 28.89 17.65
CA PHE A 625 27.08 28.08 16.95
C PHE A 625 27.04 28.42 15.45
N ILE A 626 26.90 27.40 14.61
CA ILE A 626 26.94 27.50 13.15
C ILE A 626 25.65 26.93 12.55
N SER A 627 25.05 27.64 11.60
CA SER A 627 24.01 27.06 10.73
C SER A 627 24.70 26.20 9.67
N ALA A 628 24.44 24.89 9.66
CA ALA A 628 25.09 23.95 8.73
C ALA A 628 24.84 24.31 7.25
N GLU A 629 23.73 24.99 6.96
CA GLU A 629 23.35 25.50 5.65
C GLU A 629 24.29 26.61 5.14
N LEU A 630 25.02 27.27 6.04
CA LEU A 630 26.03 28.30 5.73
C LEU A 630 27.47 27.75 5.82
N ALA A 631 27.63 26.46 6.09
CA ALA A 631 28.91 25.84 6.39
C ALA A 631 29.21 24.64 5.49
N GLN A 632 30.44 24.15 5.58
CA GLN A 632 30.90 22.90 4.99
C GLN A 632 31.45 22.02 6.10
N TRP A 633 31.24 20.71 6.00
CA TRP A 633 31.82 19.75 6.94
C TRP A 633 33.21 19.33 6.46
N ARG A 634 34.21 19.45 7.34
CA ARG A 634 35.58 19.01 7.07
C ARG A 634 35.95 17.87 8.02
N PRO A 635 36.08 16.62 7.53
CA PRO A 635 36.58 15.51 8.32
C PRO A 635 37.99 15.76 8.85
N LEU A 636 38.33 15.12 9.96
CA LEU A 636 39.70 15.09 10.49
C LEU A 636 40.62 14.27 9.58
N ASN A 637 41.93 14.46 9.75
CA ASN A 637 43.00 13.68 9.11
C ASN A 637 43.10 13.82 7.57
N GLY A 638 42.69 14.97 7.01
CA GLY A 638 42.83 15.25 5.57
C GLY A 638 41.85 14.50 4.65
N CYS A 639 40.94 13.73 5.23
CA CYS A 639 39.90 13.01 4.50
C CYS A 639 38.84 13.98 3.93
N GLN A 640 38.41 13.76 2.69
CA GLN A 640 37.36 14.57 2.04
C GLN A 640 36.11 13.73 1.81
N VAL A 641 34.94 14.31 2.09
CA VAL A 641 33.65 13.70 1.75
C VAL A 641 33.44 13.84 0.24
N ARG A 642 33.26 12.73 -0.48
CA ARG A 642 32.79 12.81 -1.87
C ARG A 642 31.36 13.35 -1.88
N ASN A 643 31.15 14.48 -2.53
CA ASN A 643 29.82 15.03 -2.75
C ASN A 643 29.17 14.36 -3.97
N PHE A 644 28.15 13.55 -3.72
CA PHE A 644 27.28 12.98 -4.74
C PHE A 644 26.28 14.03 -5.22
N THR A 645 26.22 14.21 -6.53
CA THR A 645 25.06 14.79 -7.24
C THR A 645 23.93 13.76 -7.30
N GLN A 646 22.71 14.20 -7.62
CA GLN A 646 21.58 13.31 -7.88
C GLN A 646 21.95 12.13 -8.78
N SER A 647 22.51 12.41 -9.97
CA SER A 647 22.83 11.37 -10.96
C SER A 647 23.78 10.32 -10.37
N SER A 648 24.87 10.76 -9.73
CA SER A 648 25.83 9.85 -9.11
C SER A 648 25.27 9.07 -7.90
N ALA A 649 24.37 9.69 -7.12
CA ALA A 649 23.69 9.01 -6.01
C ALA A 649 22.72 7.94 -6.53
N CYS A 650 21.92 8.27 -7.55
CA CYS A 650 20.98 7.36 -8.19
C CYS A 650 21.67 6.22 -8.92
N GLU A 651 22.82 6.47 -9.56
CA GLU A 651 23.68 5.46 -10.17
C GLU A 651 24.28 4.53 -9.12
N SER A 652 24.94 5.08 -8.09
CA SER A 652 25.55 4.31 -7.00
C SER A 652 24.53 3.43 -6.28
N LEU A 653 23.35 3.95 -5.95
CA LEU A 653 22.26 3.16 -5.35
C LEU A 653 21.62 2.18 -6.35
N SER A 654 21.61 2.47 -7.65
CA SER A 654 21.10 1.49 -8.65
C SER A 654 22.10 0.36 -8.92
N HIS A 655 23.34 0.46 -8.43
CA HIS A 655 24.39 -0.53 -8.57
C HIS A 655 24.63 -1.30 -7.26
N GLY A 656 23.86 -2.39 -7.07
CA GLY A 656 24.02 -3.32 -5.94
C GLY A 656 22.99 -3.16 -4.82
N VAL A 657 22.35 -1.99 -4.68
CA VAL A 657 21.26 -1.80 -3.71
C VAL A 657 19.90 -2.14 -4.33
N SER A 658 19.13 -2.99 -3.67
CA SER A 658 17.74 -3.30 -4.05
C SER A 658 16.71 -2.51 -3.24
N SER A 659 17.02 -2.18 -1.98
CA SER A 659 16.20 -1.28 -1.17
C SER A 659 16.96 -0.61 -0.02
N VAL A 660 16.65 0.65 0.25
CA VAL A 660 17.10 1.40 1.44
C VAL A 660 15.89 1.69 2.33
N THR A 661 15.86 1.12 3.52
CA THR A 661 14.75 1.28 4.47
C THR A 661 15.21 1.99 5.73
N PHE A 662 14.70 3.20 5.96
CA PHE A 662 14.90 3.98 7.17
C PHE A 662 13.81 3.58 8.18
N VAL A 663 14.16 3.37 9.45
CA VAL A 663 13.24 2.93 10.50
C VAL A 663 13.51 3.75 11.75
N GLY A 664 12.50 4.43 12.28
CA GLY A 664 12.67 5.11 13.55
C GLY A 664 11.76 6.29 13.82
N ASP A 665 12.32 7.25 14.57
CA ASP A 665 11.68 8.49 15.01
C ASP A 665 11.87 9.66 14.02
N SER A 666 11.58 10.88 14.48
CA SER A 666 11.67 12.09 13.67
C SER A 666 13.08 12.42 13.20
N LEU A 667 14.13 12.01 13.92
CA LEU A 667 15.52 12.23 13.51
C LEU A 667 15.82 11.41 12.26
N VAL A 668 15.33 10.16 12.22
CA VAL A 668 15.43 9.26 11.07
C VAL A 668 14.56 9.73 9.89
N ARG A 669 13.37 10.28 10.16
CA ARG A 669 12.52 10.91 9.13
C ARG A 669 13.26 12.05 8.41
N HIS A 670 13.97 12.91 9.15
CA HIS A 670 14.70 14.04 8.58
C HIS A 670 15.86 13.57 7.68
N PHE A 671 16.56 12.52 8.10
CA PHE A 671 17.59 11.87 7.29
C PHE A 671 16.99 11.29 5.98
N PHE A 672 15.86 10.58 6.06
CA PHE A 672 15.14 10.10 4.87
C PHE A 672 14.71 11.26 3.95
N SER A 673 14.17 12.35 4.50
CA SER A 673 13.73 13.52 3.71
C SER A 673 14.87 14.17 2.94
N ALA A 674 16.06 14.30 3.54
CA ALA A 674 17.25 14.80 2.84
C ALA A 674 17.73 13.84 1.74
N MET A 675 17.61 12.52 1.95
CA MET A 675 17.94 11.53 0.91
C MET A 675 16.99 11.68 -0.29
N VAL A 676 15.69 11.84 -0.04
CA VAL A 676 14.71 12.07 -1.11
C VAL A 676 15.00 13.38 -1.86
N ILE A 677 15.30 14.49 -1.16
CA ILE A 677 15.67 15.77 -1.78
C ILE A 677 16.87 15.64 -2.71
N LEU A 678 17.91 14.89 -2.31
CA LEU A 678 19.06 14.62 -3.18
C LEU A 678 18.67 13.80 -4.42
N LEU A 679 17.84 12.76 -4.24
CA LEU A 679 17.41 11.88 -5.32
C LEU A 679 16.41 12.54 -6.28
N THR A 680 15.71 13.60 -5.87
CA THR A 680 14.85 14.43 -6.73
C THR A 680 15.53 15.68 -7.27
N ASN A 681 16.75 16.01 -6.82
CA ASN A 681 17.46 17.27 -7.11
C ASN A 681 16.58 18.52 -6.88
N ASP A 682 15.71 18.47 -5.87
CA ASP A 682 14.70 19.49 -5.60
C ASP A 682 14.76 19.89 -4.12
N PRO A 683 15.51 20.95 -3.77
CA PRO A 683 15.62 21.42 -2.38
C PRO A 683 14.34 22.09 -1.87
N LEU A 684 13.40 22.48 -2.74
CA LEU A 684 12.20 23.21 -2.34
C LEU A 684 11.02 22.29 -2.06
N TYR A 685 10.83 21.24 -2.86
CA TYR A 685 9.65 20.36 -2.78
C TYR A 685 9.98 18.86 -2.83
N GLY A 686 11.26 18.49 -2.95
CA GLY A 686 11.68 17.11 -3.22
C GLY A 686 11.19 16.08 -2.21
N ALA A 687 11.13 16.43 -0.92
CA ALA A 687 10.65 15.51 0.13
C ALA A 687 9.12 15.39 0.20
N LEU A 688 8.36 16.16 -0.59
CA LEU A 688 6.90 16.08 -0.62
C LEU A 688 6.41 14.93 -1.53
N LYS A 689 5.26 14.36 -1.19
CA LYS A 689 4.48 13.49 -2.07
C LYS A 689 4.18 14.25 -3.36
N PHE A 690 4.37 13.61 -4.51
CA PHE A 690 4.16 14.26 -5.81
C PHE A 690 2.75 14.84 -5.97
N LYS A 691 1.75 14.22 -5.33
CA LYS A 691 0.33 14.63 -5.36
C LYS A 691 -0.04 15.66 -4.29
N THR A 692 0.93 16.32 -3.64
CA THR A 692 0.69 17.37 -2.64
C THR A 692 0.02 18.59 -3.28
N PRO A 693 -1.11 19.11 -2.73
CA PRO A 693 -1.82 20.28 -3.28
C PRO A 693 -0.94 21.54 -3.35
N PRO A 694 -1.12 22.43 -4.35
CA PRO A 694 -0.28 23.63 -4.54
C PRO A 694 -0.14 24.49 -3.28
N ARG A 695 -1.26 24.84 -2.63
CA ARG A 695 -1.28 25.60 -1.36
C ARG A 695 -0.41 24.96 -0.27
N MET A 696 -0.36 23.63 -0.19
CA MET A 696 0.48 22.94 0.78
C MET A 696 1.94 22.85 0.34
N ARG A 697 2.24 22.80 -0.96
CA ARG A 697 3.62 22.94 -1.47
C ARG A 697 4.21 24.30 -1.09
N ASP A 698 3.44 25.38 -1.20
CA ASP A 698 3.92 26.74 -0.87
C ASP A 698 4.17 26.95 0.63
N ILE A 699 3.34 26.36 1.48
CA ILE A 699 3.53 26.34 2.94
C ILE A 699 4.73 25.48 3.32
N CYS A 700 4.87 24.31 2.68
CA CYS A 700 5.87 23.29 2.99
C CYS A 700 7.10 23.35 2.07
N LYS A 701 7.53 24.54 1.64
CA LYS A 701 8.72 24.70 0.80
C LYS A 701 10.02 24.77 1.62
N GLY A 702 11.11 24.22 1.08
CA GLY A 702 12.43 24.25 1.71
C GLY A 702 12.46 23.52 3.05
N ASP A 703 13.09 24.11 4.07
CA ASP A 703 13.22 23.48 5.39
C ASP A 703 11.88 23.24 6.12
N SER A 704 10.78 23.89 5.73
CA SER A 704 9.44 23.58 6.30
C SER A 704 9.05 22.12 6.06
N GLN A 705 9.59 21.44 5.03
CA GLN A 705 9.44 19.99 4.82
C GLN A 705 9.94 19.16 6.02
N PHE A 706 10.95 19.65 6.74
CA PHE A 706 11.53 19.01 7.91
C PHE A 706 10.83 19.46 9.21
N VAL A 707 10.62 20.78 9.34
CA VAL A 707 10.33 21.41 10.64
C VAL A 707 8.85 21.56 10.92
N ASP A 708 8.02 21.89 9.92
CA ASP A 708 6.62 22.23 10.15
C ASP A 708 5.75 20.97 10.26
N SER A 709 5.04 20.82 11.39
CA SER A 709 4.29 19.60 11.70
C SER A 709 3.12 19.35 10.76
N ILE A 710 2.56 20.41 10.16
CA ILE A 710 1.54 20.33 9.12
C ILE A 710 2.07 19.68 7.83
N CYS A 711 3.38 19.73 7.59
CA CYS A 711 4.01 19.17 6.41
C CYS A 711 4.24 17.65 6.51
N HIS A 712 4.24 17.08 7.73
CA HIS A 712 4.52 15.64 7.95
C HIS A 712 3.56 14.68 7.23
N VAL A 713 2.30 15.10 6.99
CA VAL A 713 1.33 14.27 6.24
C VAL A 713 1.53 14.37 4.72
N HIS A 714 2.20 15.43 4.26
CA HIS A 714 2.52 15.70 2.86
C HIS A 714 3.92 15.25 2.46
N THR A 715 4.85 15.07 3.40
CA THR A 715 6.15 14.44 3.12
C THR A 715 5.99 12.99 2.67
N ALA A 716 6.83 12.57 1.73
CA ALA A 716 6.94 11.18 1.29
C ALA A 716 7.36 10.25 2.43
N MET A 717 6.93 8.99 2.36
CA MET A 717 7.34 7.91 3.27
C MET A 717 7.76 6.65 2.50
N THR A 718 7.45 6.55 1.21
CA THR A 718 7.80 5.39 0.37
C THR A 718 8.10 5.85 -1.05
N TRP A 719 8.93 5.10 -1.78
CA TRP A 719 9.21 5.32 -3.21
C TRP A 719 7.92 5.52 -4.04
N ARG A 720 6.78 4.93 -3.64
CA ARG A 720 5.49 5.13 -4.33
C ARG A 720 4.94 6.56 -4.26
N ASP A 721 5.35 7.34 -3.27
CA ASP A 721 4.95 8.74 -3.10
C ASP A 721 5.66 9.69 -4.08
N ILE A 722 6.79 9.24 -4.62
CA ILE A 722 7.75 10.03 -5.42
C ILE A 722 8.09 9.39 -6.77
N MET A 723 7.69 8.15 -7.04
CA MET A 723 7.93 7.48 -8.34
C MET A 723 7.25 8.17 -9.52
N ASP A 724 6.16 8.90 -9.26
CA ASP A 724 5.45 9.70 -10.26
C ASP A 724 6.14 11.06 -10.50
N ASN A 725 7.13 11.45 -9.68
CA ASN A 725 7.90 12.69 -9.86
C ASN A 725 8.94 12.48 -10.98
N PRO A 726 8.88 13.22 -12.11
CA PRO A 726 9.80 13.04 -13.22
C PRO A 726 11.26 13.31 -12.83
N ASN A 727 11.48 14.16 -11.81
CA ASN A 727 12.82 14.45 -11.33
C ASN A 727 13.39 13.32 -10.45
N PHE A 728 12.59 12.38 -9.92
CA PHE A 728 13.13 11.32 -9.05
C PHE A 728 14.04 10.36 -9.83
N CYS A 729 15.36 10.50 -9.62
CA CYS A 729 16.41 9.84 -10.39
C CYS A 729 16.22 9.90 -11.91
N ASN A 730 15.61 10.98 -12.42
CA ASN A 730 15.22 11.15 -13.83
C ASN A 730 14.47 9.92 -14.41
N GLY A 731 13.65 9.26 -13.57
CA GLY A 731 12.87 8.07 -13.92
C GLY A 731 13.64 6.73 -13.93
N TRP A 732 14.93 6.70 -13.56
CA TRP A 732 15.79 5.51 -13.74
C TRP A 732 16.20 4.76 -12.46
N ALA A 733 15.59 5.09 -11.30
CA ALA A 733 15.88 4.40 -10.03
C ALA A 733 15.60 2.89 -10.10
N ARG A 734 16.62 2.05 -9.86
CA ARG A 734 16.47 0.57 -9.80
C ARG A 734 16.30 0.02 -8.39
N PHE A 735 16.38 0.87 -7.37
CA PHE A 735 16.23 0.56 -5.96
C PHE A 735 14.91 1.11 -5.40
N LYS A 736 14.49 0.63 -4.23
CA LYS A 736 13.33 1.15 -3.49
C LYS A 736 13.75 1.86 -2.22
N ILE A 737 13.24 3.06 -1.97
CA ILE A 737 13.45 3.77 -0.71
C ILE A 737 12.15 3.77 0.13
N SER A 738 12.26 3.66 1.46
CA SER A 738 11.11 3.83 2.37
C SER A 738 11.53 4.24 3.78
N TYR A 739 10.61 4.92 4.48
CA TYR A 739 10.67 5.25 5.89
C TYR A 739 9.54 4.52 6.64
N VAL A 740 9.89 3.87 7.75
CA VAL A 740 8.98 3.15 8.64
C VAL A 740 8.94 3.89 9.98
N LYS A 741 7.78 4.46 10.31
CA LYS A 741 7.53 5.20 11.54
C LYS A 741 7.37 4.22 12.72
N ALA A 742 8.50 3.85 13.34
CA ALA A 742 8.56 3.00 14.52
C ALA A 742 9.41 3.70 15.58
N TYR A 743 8.79 4.62 16.32
CA TYR A 743 9.46 5.65 17.11
C TYR A 743 9.45 5.42 18.63
N LYS A 744 8.84 4.31 19.07
CA LYS A 744 8.67 3.90 20.47
C LYS A 744 8.81 2.38 20.58
N VAL A 745 9.33 1.90 21.71
CA VAL A 745 9.32 0.46 22.11
C VAL A 745 8.00 -0.27 21.77
N GLU A 746 6.84 0.31 22.12
CA GLU A 746 5.49 -0.22 21.79
C GLU A 746 5.30 -0.58 20.29
N LEU A 747 6.00 0.15 19.39
CA LEU A 747 5.89 0.04 17.94
C LEU A 747 7.00 -0.80 17.30
N ALA A 748 7.86 -1.45 18.10
CA ALA A 748 9.00 -2.22 17.61
C ALA A 748 8.60 -3.32 16.62
N GLN A 749 7.42 -3.93 16.79
CA GLN A 749 6.90 -4.92 15.85
C GLN A 749 6.81 -4.40 14.39
N LEU A 750 6.56 -3.10 14.18
CA LEU A 750 6.54 -2.51 12.83
C LEU A 750 7.94 -2.51 12.18
N ALA A 751 8.99 -2.27 12.97
CA ALA A 751 10.38 -2.38 12.52
C ALA A 751 10.75 -3.82 12.19
N LEU A 752 10.43 -4.77 13.09
CA LEU A 752 10.71 -6.19 12.89
C LEU A 752 9.96 -6.76 11.68
N LEU A 753 8.70 -6.35 11.45
CA LEU A 753 7.95 -6.68 10.24
C LEU A 753 8.56 -6.10 8.96
N ALA A 754 9.21 -4.93 9.03
CA ALA A 754 9.94 -4.37 7.88
C ALA A 754 11.19 -5.20 7.57
N ILE A 755 11.99 -5.55 8.59
CA ILE A 755 13.18 -6.42 8.46
C ILE A 755 12.77 -7.81 7.94
N ARG A 756 11.72 -8.42 8.50
CA ARG A 756 11.22 -9.75 8.08
C ARG A 756 10.82 -9.78 6.61
N LYS A 757 10.27 -8.68 6.08
CA LYS A 757 9.95 -8.50 4.65
C LYS A 757 11.18 -8.30 3.76
N LEU A 758 12.37 -8.08 4.33
CA LEU A 758 13.63 -7.88 3.61
C LEU A 758 14.61 -9.07 3.74
N LEU A 759 14.35 -10.02 4.63
CA LEU A 759 15.16 -11.24 4.74
C LEU A 759 15.41 -11.91 3.39
N ASN A 760 16.66 -12.31 3.17
CA ASN A 760 17.18 -12.92 1.95
C ASN A 760 17.15 -12.03 0.69
N LYS A 761 16.75 -10.75 0.76
CA LYS A 761 16.80 -9.84 -0.40
C LYS A 761 18.19 -9.21 -0.52
N VAL A 762 18.98 -9.72 -1.45
CA VAL A 762 20.31 -9.18 -1.80
C VAL A 762 20.23 -7.68 -2.05
N GLY A 763 21.16 -6.91 -1.49
CA GLY A 763 21.20 -5.44 -1.61
C GLY A 763 20.16 -4.69 -0.75
N SER A 764 19.52 -5.32 0.24
CA SER A 764 18.57 -4.62 1.12
C SER A 764 19.23 -4.04 2.38
N ILE A 765 19.15 -2.73 2.56
CA ILE A 765 19.79 -2.00 3.67
C ILE A 765 18.69 -1.51 4.61
N VAL A 766 18.91 -1.64 5.92
CA VAL A 766 18.03 -1.11 6.96
C VAL A 766 18.82 -0.18 7.87
N LEU A 767 18.41 1.10 7.92
CA LEU A 767 18.96 2.10 8.83
C LEU A 767 17.99 2.31 9.99
N MET A 768 18.42 2.08 11.23
CA MET A 768 17.56 2.14 12.41
C MET A 768 18.06 3.19 13.41
N GLY A 769 17.17 4.06 13.88
CA GLY A 769 17.46 5.03 14.94
C GLY A 769 16.23 5.33 15.79
N ILE A 770 16.26 4.91 17.05
CA ILE A 770 15.15 5.06 18.00
C ILE A 770 15.76 5.43 19.35
N GLY A 771 15.15 6.39 20.06
CA GLY A 771 15.45 6.62 21.48
C GLY A 771 14.72 7.78 22.13
N ILE A 772 14.39 8.83 21.35
CA ILE A 772 13.91 10.11 21.91
C ILE A 772 12.56 10.01 22.62
N HIS A 773 11.66 9.13 22.18
CA HIS A 773 10.36 8.88 22.82
C HIS A 773 10.40 7.79 23.90
N ASN A 774 11.60 7.31 24.25
CA ASN A 774 11.82 6.31 25.31
C ASN A 774 12.85 6.80 26.34
N ASN A 775 12.93 8.13 26.53
CA ASN A 775 13.85 8.83 27.43
C ASN A 775 15.30 8.31 27.34
N PHE A 776 15.74 7.95 26.13
CA PHE A 776 17.05 7.37 25.87
C PHE A 776 17.41 6.17 26.78
N ASN A 777 16.42 5.32 27.08
CA ASN A 777 16.64 4.05 27.76
C ASN A 777 17.27 3.03 26.80
N ALA A 778 18.60 2.85 26.91
CA ALA A 778 19.36 1.93 26.06
C ALA A 778 18.87 0.48 26.19
N SER A 779 18.63 0.00 27.40
CA SER A 779 18.21 -1.39 27.66
C SER A 779 16.88 -1.71 26.99
N ALA A 780 15.89 -0.82 27.10
CA ALA A 780 14.58 -1.00 26.48
C ALA A 780 14.67 -1.00 24.93
N VAL A 781 15.52 -0.15 24.35
CA VAL A 781 15.77 -0.12 22.90
C VAL A 781 16.52 -1.38 22.44
N ILE A 782 17.49 -1.88 23.23
CA ILE A 782 18.22 -3.12 22.91
C ILE A 782 17.24 -4.30 22.86
N GLN A 783 16.51 -4.54 23.95
CA GLN A 783 15.59 -5.68 24.10
C GLN A 783 14.45 -5.66 23.08
N SER A 784 13.96 -4.47 22.71
CA SER A 784 12.76 -4.36 21.85
C SER A 784 13.09 -4.26 20.36
N TYR A 785 14.22 -3.65 20.00
CA TYR A 785 14.60 -3.41 18.61
C TYR A 785 15.84 -4.17 18.17
N LEU A 786 16.99 -3.93 18.81
CA LEU A 786 18.28 -4.44 18.32
C LEU A 786 18.39 -5.95 18.43
N GLU A 787 18.10 -6.51 19.61
CA GLU A 787 18.24 -7.95 19.85
C GLU A 787 17.29 -8.78 18.97
N PRO A 788 15.98 -8.48 18.88
CA PRO A 788 15.10 -9.17 17.94
C PRO A 788 15.46 -8.93 16.47
N ALA A 789 16.03 -7.76 16.11
CA ALA A 789 16.51 -7.50 14.75
C ALA A 789 17.75 -8.34 14.39
N VAL A 790 18.72 -8.45 15.29
CA VAL A 790 19.93 -9.28 15.11
C VAL A 790 19.54 -10.75 15.00
N GLN A 791 18.70 -11.25 15.91
CA GLN A 791 18.16 -12.62 15.87
C GLN A 791 17.40 -12.89 14.58
N LEU A 792 16.64 -11.91 14.07
CA LEU A 792 15.91 -12.07 12.83
C LEU A 792 16.86 -12.10 11.60
N VAL A 793 17.87 -11.23 11.55
CA VAL A 793 18.84 -11.18 10.44
C VAL A 793 19.78 -12.38 10.43
N SER A 794 20.12 -12.96 11.59
CA SER A 794 20.93 -14.20 11.64
C SER A 794 20.22 -15.42 11.02
N THR A 795 18.88 -15.39 10.87
CA THR A 795 18.14 -16.41 10.08
C THR A 795 18.29 -16.27 8.56
N SER A 796 18.97 -15.22 8.08
CA SER A 796 19.16 -14.99 6.65
C SER A 796 20.19 -15.92 6.03
N ARG A 797 19.81 -16.60 4.94
CA ARG A 797 20.67 -17.55 4.22
C ARG A 797 21.79 -16.89 3.42
N ASN A 798 21.73 -15.58 3.23
CA ASN A 798 22.69 -14.81 2.43
C ASN A 798 23.19 -13.53 3.14
N GLY A 799 22.95 -13.40 4.44
CA GLY A 799 23.38 -12.25 5.24
C GLY A 799 22.57 -10.94 5.06
N TRP A 800 21.50 -10.94 4.25
CA TRP A 800 20.67 -9.75 4.02
C TRP A 800 19.36 -9.74 4.84
N PRO A 801 18.89 -8.60 5.36
CA PRO A 801 19.37 -7.23 5.10
C PRO A 801 20.63 -6.82 5.89
N HIS A 802 21.40 -5.88 5.32
CA HIS A 802 22.49 -5.21 6.00
C HIS A 802 21.96 -4.17 6.99
N LEU A 803 22.29 -4.32 8.28
CA LEU A 803 21.82 -3.45 9.36
C LEU A 803 22.83 -2.33 9.64
N ILE A 804 22.33 -1.10 9.68
CA ILE A 804 23.05 0.10 10.11
C ILE A 804 22.30 0.74 11.27
N TRP A 805 22.94 0.88 12.43
CA TRP A 805 22.40 1.65 13.55
C TRP A 805 22.77 3.13 13.43
N LEU A 806 21.86 4.02 13.78
CA LEU A 806 22.03 5.47 13.76
C LEU A 806 22.14 5.98 15.19
N SER A 807 23.23 6.65 15.55
CA SER A 807 23.34 7.30 16.86
C SER A 807 22.37 8.48 16.98
N THR A 808 21.92 8.75 18.21
CA THR A 808 21.21 9.99 18.48
C THR A 808 22.19 11.15 18.43
N HIS A 809 21.89 12.15 17.62
CA HIS A 809 22.73 13.34 17.52
C HIS A 809 22.59 14.26 18.75
N SER A 810 23.58 15.14 18.96
CA SER A 810 23.57 16.09 20.08
C SER A 810 22.40 17.08 19.99
N MET A 811 21.86 17.47 21.13
CA MET A 811 20.86 18.53 21.22
C MET A 811 21.48 19.91 21.29
N GLY A 812 20.75 20.88 20.72
CA GLY A 812 21.12 22.29 20.71
C GLY A 812 20.52 23.08 21.88
N PRO A 813 20.97 24.32 22.07
CA PRO A 813 20.65 25.16 23.23
C PRO A 813 19.21 25.67 23.27
N LEU A 814 18.38 25.20 22.35
CA LEU A 814 16.96 25.54 22.22
C LEU A 814 16.04 24.45 22.80
N LYS A 815 16.60 23.35 23.32
CA LYS A 815 15.83 22.30 23.98
C LYS A 815 15.13 22.90 25.23
N PRO A 816 13.82 22.64 25.46
CA PRO A 816 13.15 23.14 26.66
C PRO A 816 13.73 22.51 27.94
N ILE A 817 13.79 23.31 29.01
CA ILE A 817 14.61 23.04 30.22
C ILE A 817 14.19 21.73 30.91
N ASN A 818 12.89 21.43 30.94
CA ASN A 818 12.34 20.21 31.54
C ASN A 818 12.82 18.90 30.87
N TYR A 819 13.41 18.98 29.67
CA TYR A 819 14.02 17.84 28.99
C TYR A 819 15.55 17.78 29.11
N HIS A 820 16.20 18.73 29.80
CA HIS A 820 17.68 18.76 29.88
C HIS A 820 18.26 17.60 30.69
N HIS A 821 17.53 17.09 31.68
CA HIS A 821 17.94 15.93 32.47
C HIS A 821 17.84 14.64 31.64
N ASP A 822 16.62 14.22 31.31
CA ASP A 822 16.35 12.94 30.62
C ASP A 822 16.78 12.90 29.15
N GLN A 823 16.91 14.06 28.51
CA GLN A 823 17.19 14.16 27.07
C GLN A 823 18.37 15.08 26.75
N GLY A 824 19.14 15.55 27.74
CA GLY A 824 20.33 16.37 27.49
C GLY A 824 21.48 15.59 26.85
N ASN A 825 22.51 16.33 26.40
CA ASN A 825 23.71 15.74 25.81
C ASN A 825 24.39 14.65 26.67
N PRO A 826 24.48 14.75 28.01
CA PRO A 826 25.01 13.66 28.85
C PRO A 826 24.18 12.36 28.76
N ALA A 827 22.85 12.45 28.77
CA ALA A 827 21.96 11.30 28.62
C ALA A 827 22.11 10.65 27.23
N ILE A 828 22.19 11.48 26.17
CA ILE A 828 22.41 11.03 24.79
C ILE A 828 23.76 10.33 24.62
N LEU A 829 24.83 10.86 25.23
CA LEU A 829 26.16 10.24 25.18
C LEU A 829 26.15 8.86 25.85
N SER A 830 25.65 8.77 27.09
CA SER A 830 25.49 7.50 27.81
C SER A 830 24.67 6.47 27.02
N PHE A 831 23.57 6.93 26.42
CA PHE A 831 22.73 6.10 25.54
C PHE A 831 23.49 5.59 24.31
N ASN A 832 24.14 6.48 23.56
CA ASN A 832 24.93 6.13 22.38
C ASN A 832 26.08 5.18 22.72
N GLU A 833 26.78 5.38 23.84
CA GLU A 833 27.86 4.50 24.29
C GLU A 833 27.38 3.10 24.62
N ASN A 834 26.23 2.97 25.29
CA ASN A 834 25.65 1.66 25.62
C ASN A 834 25.16 0.92 24.37
N LEU A 835 24.57 1.64 23.40
CA LEU A 835 24.21 1.06 22.10
C LEU A 835 25.44 0.71 21.26
N LEU A 836 26.52 1.50 21.31
CA LEU A 836 27.77 1.23 20.62
C LEU A 836 28.45 -0.04 21.14
N LYS A 837 28.45 -0.27 22.47
CA LYS A 837 28.94 -1.53 23.07
C LYS A 837 28.20 -2.74 22.49
N TYR A 838 26.87 -2.68 22.44
CA TYR A 838 26.04 -3.75 21.86
C TYR A 838 26.31 -3.93 20.35
N CYS A 839 26.31 -2.84 19.58
CA CYS A 839 26.54 -2.89 18.14
C CYS A 839 27.92 -3.47 17.78
N ASN A 840 28.97 -3.09 18.51
CA ASN A 840 30.31 -3.66 18.31
C ASN A 840 30.36 -5.16 18.62
N HIS A 841 29.69 -5.61 19.69
CA HIS A 841 29.67 -7.03 20.06
C HIS A 841 28.96 -7.90 19.00
N HIS A 842 27.90 -7.38 18.37
CA HIS A 842 27.14 -8.07 17.32
C HIS A 842 27.53 -7.68 15.88
N ASN A 843 28.68 -7.01 15.68
CA ASN A 843 29.19 -6.56 14.39
C ASN A 843 28.20 -5.71 13.56
N ILE A 844 27.33 -4.94 14.23
CA ILE A 844 26.40 -4.01 13.61
C ILE A 844 27.16 -2.71 13.30
N THR A 845 27.05 -2.22 12.06
CA THR A 845 27.67 -0.95 11.70
C THR A 845 26.90 0.22 12.32
N MET A 846 27.59 1.13 13.00
CA MET A 846 27.00 2.35 13.57
C MET A 846 27.40 3.60 12.77
N PHE A 847 26.42 4.37 12.33
CA PHE A 847 26.59 5.76 11.89
C PHE A 847 26.53 6.64 13.14
N ASP A 848 27.65 7.17 13.60
CA ASP A 848 27.64 8.19 14.65
C ASP A 848 27.47 9.59 14.05
N SER A 849 26.46 10.33 14.53
CA SER A 849 26.21 11.71 14.15
C SER A 849 26.27 12.71 15.30
N PHE A 850 26.69 12.31 16.51
CA PHE A 850 26.72 13.18 17.68
C PHE A 850 27.70 14.35 17.51
N ASN A 851 28.96 14.07 17.18
CA ASN A 851 29.97 15.12 16.96
C ASN A 851 29.64 16.02 15.76
N MET A 852 28.91 15.50 14.76
CA MET A 852 28.49 16.27 13.59
C MET A 852 27.45 17.36 13.88
N THR A 853 26.79 17.33 15.04
CA THR A 853 25.73 18.27 15.42
C THR A 853 26.09 19.15 16.61
N MET A 854 27.22 18.86 17.26
CA MET A 854 27.76 19.67 18.35
C MET A 854 28.10 21.07 17.81
N GLY A 855 27.64 22.12 18.51
CA GLY A 855 27.83 23.50 18.05
C GLY A 855 27.02 23.88 16.79
N VAL A 856 26.04 23.09 16.37
CA VAL A 856 25.19 23.42 15.22
C VAL A 856 23.85 23.98 15.69
N HIS A 857 23.29 24.96 14.97
CA HIS A 857 21.92 25.42 15.22
C HIS A 857 20.89 24.34 14.84
N SER A 858 20.08 23.92 15.82
CA SER A 858 18.84 23.16 15.61
C SER A 858 17.63 24.07 15.81
N PHE A 859 16.51 23.79 15.13
CA PHE A 859 15.34 24.66 15.18
C PHE A 859 14.60 24.63 16.51
N ASP A 860 14.51 23.44 17.10
CA ASP A 860 13.77 23.18 18.34
C ASP A 860 14.63 22.53 19.45
N GLY A 861 15.95 22.68 19.34
CA GLY A 861 16.94 21.99 20.18
C GLY A 861 17.12 20.51 19.87
N THR A 862 16.27 19.93 19.01
CA THR A 862 16.27 18.49 18.69
C THR A 862 16.51 18.23 17.20
N HIS A 863 15.85 19.00 16.33
CA HIS A 863 15.84 18.80 14.89
C HIS A 863 16.75 19.78 14.16
N PHE A 864 17.54 19.25 13.23
CA PHE A 864 18.46 20.02 12.39
C PHE A 864 17.90 20.17 10.96
N GLY A 865 18.38 21.20 10.26
CA GLY A 865 17.95 21.53 8.90
C GLY A 865 18.55 20.68 7.79
N VAL A 866 18.31 21.13 6.57
CA VAL A 866 18.76 20.44 5.36
C VAL A 866 20.29 20.30 5.32
N GLY A 867 21.05 21.24 5.88
CA GLY A 867 22.52 21.21 5.85
C GLY A 867 23.11 19.98 6.55
N VAL A 868 22.70 19.75 7.80
CA VAL A 868 23.14 18.56 8.57
C VAL A 868 22.66 17.28 7.91
N ASN A 869 21.37 17.19 7.56
CA ASN A 869 20.80 15.95 7.05
C ASN A 869 21.32 15.60 5.65
N THR A 870 21.58 16.58 4.78
CA THR A 870 22.27 16.36 3.51
C THR A 870 23.70 15.87 3.73
N MET A 871 24.45 16.41 4.70
CA MET A 871 25.79 15.88 5.00
C MET A 871 25.74 14.43 5.50
N LYS A 872 24.74 14.06 6.32
CA LYS A 872 24.50 12.66 6.71
C LYS A 872 24.27 11.76 5.49
N VAL A 873 23.52 12.23 4.49
CA VAL A 873 23.31 11.52 3.21
C VAL A 873 24.60 11.36 2.42
N GLN A 874 25.43 12.40 2.33
CA GLN A 874 26.71 12.31 1.63
C GLN A 874 27.62 11.26 2.28
N ILE A 875 27.75 11.26 3.61
CA ILE A 875 28.54 10.25 4.34
C ILE A 875 27.96 8.84 4.18
N LEU A 876 26.63 8.68 4.18
CA LEU A 876 25.98 7.40 3.89
C LEU A 876 26.31 6.89 2.49
N LEU A 877 26.26 7.73 1.47
CA LEU A 877 26.59 7.33 0.09
C LEU A 877 28.08 6.97 -0.06
N ASN A 878 28.99 7.69 0.62
CA ASN A 878 30.42 7.31 0.68
C ASN A 878 30.59 5.92 1.31
N TYR A 879 29.89 5.62 2.41
CA TYR A 879 29.92 4.30 3.05
C TYR A 879 29.32 3.20 2.18
N LEU A 880 28.19 3.45 1.51
CA LEU A 880 27.58 2.45 0.65
C LEU A 880 28.43 2.18 -0.60
N GLU A 881 29.02 3.20 -1.21
CA GLU A 881 29.98 2.99 -2.29
C GLU A 881 31.20 2.19 -1.81
N GLU A 882 31.73 2.44 -0.61
CA GLU A 882 32.80 1.62 -0.02
C GLU A 882 32.34 0.16 0.22
N TYR A 883 31.13 -0.05 0.74
CA TYR A 883 30.60 -1.35 1.11
C TYR A 883 30.34 -2.24 -0.12
N PHE A 884 29.74 -1.70 -1.18
CA PHE A 884 29.45 -2.43 -2.43
C PHE A 884 30.62 -2.45 -3.44
N SER A 885 31.75 -1.80 -3.13
CA SER A 885 33.01 -1.94 -3.89
C SER A 885 33.90 -3.09 -3.38
N ARG A 886 33.47 -3.84 -2.36
CA ARG A 886 34.19 -4.97 -1.74
C ARG A 886 33.55 -6.30 -2.13
#